data_AF-A0A257U4H7-F1
#
_entry.id   AF-A0A257U4H7-F1
#
_cell.length_a   1.000
_cell.length_b   1.000
_cell.length_c   1.000
_cell.angle_alpha   90.00
_cell.angle_beta   90.00
_cell.angle_gamma   90.00
#
_symmetry.space_group_name_H-M   'P 1'
#
loop_
_entity.id
_entity.type
_entity.pdbx_description
1 polymer ?
#
loop_
_entity_poly.entity_id
_entity_poly.type
_entity_poly.pdbx_seq_one_letter_code
_entity_poly.pdbx_strand_id
1 'polypeptide(L)'
;MKVITTHLGADFDALGAVAGALLLAPGARVVFPGSQEVAVRRFLAAEGIELPEVRVRELRRARITEATVVDCSSWRRLGEVGELIAAAGCPVRVVDHHPEAADAIPSAEVLTAPVAATCTVVVGELQRRGVTPDPVTASLLLLGIYEDTGGLTYLDTTAADVAAAAWLLGYGARLEWVRRYVLRPLEPAQLQLLNQFVEGAVEHQVGGVRVVITVVRPNEQVEEAAYVIHRYAEIFDLPVVIALLEAPPQLIVIARSSVHGVDAGKLLAPLGGGGHATAAAARLRGRSAVEVAEQLLGEIAASVGSRANAASLATPYLHTCPASLTAAEAKERLVRLRINAMPVEDAGRLVGTVTRQVLDSAVAGGLGDRPVTTVMRPGVPQVSADAALEDVQRVFMEGQARFVVVALPSGWGIITRMDLFRRLYERQLAEGARVDRRLAGTRPVVHDVGRQLRRSLPPALLEVLAAAGELAHDAAGRAFLVGGAVRDVLLGRALEDVDVVVEGNGVELAERLVSRFGGRSHPHEPFLTAAVHLADGVRLDVATARTEFYRSPAALPEVETSAMRQDLYRRDFTINAMAINLTPGRFGELVDFFGGRRDLERRQLRVLHSLSFLDDPTRAIRAVRFATRLGFEIAAETRHLVRVAVLEGVFARLSGERLRDEIAELFEEGHPVEALAELAGLGVFPVVFPGVAWGLALRGFLHEVESVLSWSQLEEVYRG
;
A
#
# COMPACT_ATOMS: atom_id res chain seq x y z
N MET A 1 -34.25 -8.60 -46.50
CA MET A 1 -32.84 -8.17 -46.44
C MET A 1 -32.21 -8.80 -45.22
N LYS A 2 -30.93 -9.18 -45.35
CA LYS A 2 -30.15 -9.69 -44.22
C LYS A 2 -29.54 -8.52 -43.46
N VAL A 3 -29.60 -8.56 -42.15
CA VAL A 3 -29.17 -7.45 -41.29
C VAL A 3 -28.13 -7.95 -40.30
N ILE A 4 -27.07 -7.17 -40.11
CA ILE A 4 -26.11 -7.36 -39.04
C ILE A 4 -26.25 -6.16 -38.09
N THR A 5 -26.39 -6.43 -36.80
CA THR A 5 -26.51 -5.40 -35.75
C THR A 5 -25.66 -5.79 -34.55
N THR A 6 -25.44 -4.83 -33.67
CA THR A 6 -24.78 -5.00 -32.38
C THR A 6 -25.53 -4.18 -31.31
N HIS A 7 -24.98 -4.03 -30.12
CA HIS A 7 -25.56 -3.26 -29.02
C HIS A 7 -25.49 -1.74 -29.23
N LEU A 8 -26.23 -1.01 -28.39
CA LEU A 8 -26.12 0.45 -28.23
C LEU A 8 -24.72 0.81 -27.75
N GLY A 9 -24.11 1.83 -28.37
CA GLY A 9 -22.75 2.26 -28.03
C GLY A 9 -21.69 1.26 -28.50
N ALA A 10 -21.75 0.81 -29.76
CA ALA A 10 -20.78 -0.12 -30.33
C ALA A 10 -19.34 0.36 -30.15
N ASP A 11 -18.51 -0.50 -29.56
CA ASP A 11 -17.06 -0.39 -29.36
C ASP A 11 -16.29 -1.09 -30.51
N PHE A 12 -14.98 -1.30 -30.37
CA PHE A 12 -14.18 -1.97 -31.40
C PHE A 12 -14.42 -3.48 -31.46
N ASP A 13 -14.79 -4.16 -30.38
CA ASP A 13 -15.16 -5.58 -30.46
C ASP A 13 -16.46 -5.77 -31.25
N ALA A 14 -17.47 -4.96 -30.95
CA ALA A 14 -18.69 -4.88 -31.74
C ALA A 14 -18.42 -4.51 -33.21
N LEU A 15 -17.59 -3.49 -33.48
CA LEU A 15 -17.25 -3.08 -34.85
C LEU A 15 -16.51 -4.19 -35.61
N GLY A 16 -15.50 -4.80 -34.99
CA GLY A 16 -14.70 -5.87 -35.57
C GLY A 16 -15.56 -7.10 -35.86
N ALA A 17 -16.43 -7.48 -34.92
CA ALA A 17 -17.36 -8.58 -35.09
C ALA A 17 -18.38 -8.31 -36.20
N VAL A 18 -18.87 -7.06 -36.35
CA VAL A 18 -19.71 -6.65 -37.49
C VAL A 18 -18.97 -6.84 -38.81
N ALA A 19 -17.71 -6.40 -38.89
CA ALA A 19 -16.90 -6.53 -40.10
C ALA A 19 -16.63 -7.99 -40.47
N GLY A 20 -16.29 -8.85 -39.51
CA GLY A 20 -16.13 -10.28 -39.76
C GLY A 20 -17.44 -10.99 -40.10
N ALA A 21 -18.56 -10.59 -39.49
CA ALA A 21 -19.88 -11.12 -39.82
C ALA A 21 -20.32 -10.77 -41.26
N LEU A 22 -19.91 -9.63 -41.81
CA LEU A 22 -20.15 -9.28 -43.22
C LEU A 22 -19.49 -10.27 -44.19
N LEU A 23 -18.32 -10.82 -43.84
CA LEU A 23 -17.67 -11.86 -44.64
C LEU A 23 -18.44 -13.19 -44.60
N LEU A 24 -19.07 -13.49 -43.46
CA LEU A 24 -19.87 -14.70 -43.26
C LEU A 24 -21.27 -14.61 -43.87
N ALA A 25 -21.78 -13.39 -44.07
CA ALA A 25 -23.09 -13.12 -44.65
C ALA A 25 -23.02 -12.09 -45.80
N PRO A 26 -22.49 -12.48 -46.97
CA PRO A 26 -22.41 -11.58 -48.13
C PRO A 26 -23.77 -10.98 -48.50
N GLY A 27 -23.80 -9.67 -48.75
CA GLY A 27 -25.01 -8.92 -49.10
C GLY A 27 -25.87 -8.51 -47.90
N ALA A 28 -25.44 -8.79 -46.66
CA ALA A 28 -26.05 -8.20 -45.48
C ALA A 28 -25.78 -6.68 -45.38
N ARG A 29 -26.69 -5.96 -44.73
CA ARG A 29 -26.52 -4.54 -44.40
C ARG A 29 -26.32 -4.39 -42.90
N VAL A 30 -25.50 -3.41 -42.52
CA VAL A 30 -25.23 -3.10 -41.12
C VAL A 30 -26.25 -2.10 -40.62
N VAL A 31 -26.75 -2.30 -39.41
CA VAL A 31 -27.52 -1.27 -38.70
C VAL A 31 -26.94 -1.12 -37.29
N PHE A 32 -26.61 0.11 -36.91
CA PHE A 32 -26.27 0.42 -35.53
C PHE A 32 -27.53 0.93 -34.82
N PRO A 33 -27.90 0.37 -33.66
CA PRO A 33 -29.12 0.77 -32.95
C PRO A 33 -29.07 2.18 -32.36
N GLY A 34 -27.87 2.76 -32.27
CA GLY A 34 -27.61 4.11 -31.79
C GLY A 34 -26.25 4.60 -32.26
N SER A 35 -25.78 5.71 -31.67
CA SER A 35 -24.42 6.19 -31.96
C SER A 35 -23.37 5.21 -31.45
N GLN A 36 -22.36 4.91 -32.28
CA GLN A 36 -21.17 4.15 -31.85
C GLN A 36 -20.38 4.94 -30.82
N GLU A 37 -19.45 4.29 -30.12
CA GLU A 37 -18.53 4.97 -29.22
C GLU A 37 -17.74 6.08 -29.94
N VAL A 38 -17.32 7.11 -29.18
CA VAL A 38 -16.60 8.26 -29.74
C VAL A 38 -15.30 7.81 -30.43
N ALA A 39 -14.58 6.84 -29.85
CA ALA A 39 -13.35 6.30 -30.40
C ALA A 39 -13.58 5.62 -31.75
N VAL A 40 -14.60 4.77 -31.85
CA VAL A 40 -15.01 4.10 -33.09
C VAL A 40 -15.39 5.10 -34.18
N ARG A 41 -16.22 6.11 -33.86
CA ARG A 41 -16.62 7.12 -34.86
C ARG A 41 -15.44 7.91 -35.39
N ARG A 42 -14.51 8.31 -34.51
CA ARG A 42 -13.29 9.02 -34.91
C ARG A 42 -12.38 8.14 -35.76
N PHE A 43 -12.25 6.87 -35.40
CA PHE A 43 -11.49 5.90 -36.17
C PHE A 43 -12.05 5.72 -37.58
N LEU A 44 -13.35 5.42 -37.71
CA LEU A 44 -14.00 5.23 -39.02
C LEU A 44 -13.85 6.48 -39.91
N ALA A 45 -14.02 7.67 -39.33
CA ALA A 45 -13.84 8.93 -40.03
C ALA A 45 -12.37 9.20 -40.44
N ALA A 46 -11.41 8.89 -39.56
CA ALA A 46 -9.99 9.14 -39.81
C ALA A 46 -9.40 8.20 -40.87
N GLU A 47 -9.82 6.93 -40.86
CA GLU A 47 -9.31 5.91 -41.79
C GLU A 47 -10.19 5.76 -43.05
N GLY A 48 -11.30 6.50 -43.15
CA GLY A 48 -12.18 6.52 -44.32
C GLY A 48 -12.86 5.16 -44.58
N ILE A 49 -13.20 4.43 -43.51
CA ILE A 49 -13.81 3.09 -43.62
C ILE A 49 -15.32 3.23 -43.77
N GLU A 50 -15.85 2.72 -44.87
CA GLU A 50 -17.29 2.68 -45.13
C GLU A 50 -17.83 1.25 -44.97
N LEU A 51 -18.78 1.08 -44.04
CA LEU A 51 -19.57 -0.13 -43.91
C LEU A 51 -20.89 0.03 -44.70
N PRO A 52 -21.52 -1.07 -45.16
CA PRO A 52 -22.81 -1.03 -45.86
C PRO A 52 -23.97 -0.74 -44.89
N GLU A 53 -23.88 0.38 -44.17
CA GLU A 53 -24.82 0.82 -43.14
C GLU A 53 -26.17 1.22 -43.76
N VAL A 54 -27.25 0.96 -43.03
CA VAL A 54 -28.60 1.48 -43.30
C VAL A 54 -29.12 2.17 -42.06
N ARG A 55 -29.84 3.28 -42.24
CA ARG A 55 -30.44 3.98 -41.08
C ARG A 55 -31.62 3.19 -40.54
N VAL A 56 -31.87 3.28 -39.24
CA VAL A 56 -33.04 2.66 -38.58
C VAL A 56 -34.36 3.05 -39.27
N ARG A 57 -34.48 4.28 -39.78
CA ARG A 57 -35.65 4.73 -40.54
C ARG A 57 -35.87 3.95 -41.84
N GLU A 58 -34.80 3.53 -42.50
CA GLU A 58 -34.86 2.69 -43.70
C GLU A 58 -35.19 1.25 -43.31
N LEU A 59 -34.65 0.77 -42.19
CA LEU A 59 -34.95 -0.55 -41.64
C LEU A 59 -36.44 -0.72 -41.31
N ARG A 60 -37.10 0.30 -40.75
CA ARG A 60 -38.56 0.30 -40.47
C ARG A 60 -39.43 0.00 -41.69
N ARG A 61 -38.94 0.26 -42.90
CA ARG A 61 -39.66 0.06 -44.16
C ARG A 61 -39.20 -1.20 -44.90
N ALA A 62 -38.16 -1.86 -44.40
CA ALA A 62 -37.57 -3.01 -45.04
C ALA A 62 -38.11 -4.32 -44.45
N ARG A 63 -38.27 -5.34 -45.31
CA ARG A 63 -38.56 -6.70 -44.85
C ARG A 63 -37.26 -7.36 -44.38
N ILE A 64 -37.09 -7.57 -43.09
CA ILE A 64 -35.95 -8.30 -42.51
C ILE A 64 -36.18 -9.79 -42.73
N THR A 65 -35.22 -10.47 -43.36
CA THR A 65 -35.33 -11.90 -43.71
C THR A 65 -34.45 -12.80 -42.86
N GLU A 66 -33.38 -12.24 -42.29
CA GLU A 66 -32.41 -12.89 -41.41
C GLU A 66 -31.69 -11.79 -40.63
N ALA A 67 -31.40 -12.02 -39.36
CA ALA A 67 -30.63 -11.11 -38.53
C ALA A 67 -29.41 -11.83 -37.92
N THR A 68 -28.26 -11.17 -37.91
CA THR A 68 -27.09 -11.57 -37.12
C THR A 68 -26.84 -10.48 -36.10
N VAL A 69 -26.85 -10.86 -34.82
CA VAL A 69 -26.53 -9.98 -33.71
C VAL A 69 -25.14 -10.36 -33.22
N VAL A 70 -24.22 -9.40 -33.18
CA VAL A 70 -22.86 -9.62 -32.72
C VAL A 70 -22.60 -8.82 -31.44
N ASP A 71 -21.79 -9.41 -30.56
CA ASP A 71 -21.38 -8.86 -29.27
C ASP A 71 -22.56 -8.44 -28.37
N CYS A 72 -23.67 -9.17 -28.51
CA CYS A 72 -24.88 -8.88 -27.77
C CYS A 72 -25.84 -10.05 -27.77
N SER A 73 -26.16 -10.54 -26.58
CA SER A 73 -27.16 -11.60 -26.36
C SER A 73 -28.47 -11.10 -25.76
N SER A 74 -28.62 -9.80 -25.44
CA SER A 74 -29.81 -9.26 -24.75
C SER A 74 -30.64 -8.32 -25.63
N TRP A 75 -31.97 -8.47 -25.62
CA TRP A 75 -32.87 -7.59 -26.37
C TRP A 75 -32.78 -6.12 -25.95
N ARG A 76 -32.66 -5.85 -24.64
CA ARG A 76 -32.63 -4.47 -24.11
C ARG A 76 -31.48 -3.65 -24.68
N ARG A 77 -30.33 -4.28 -24.92
CA ARG A 77 -29.14 -3.64 -25.47
C ARG A 77 -29.25 -3.30 -26.96
N LEU A 78 -30.25 -3.80 -27.68
CA LEU A 78 -30.47 -3.51 -29.10
C LEU A 78 -31.40 -2.31 -29.37
N GLY A 79 -32.02 -1.74 -28.34
CA GLY A 79 -32.95 -0.61 -28.49
C GLY A 79 -34.03 -0.85 -29.54
N GLU A 80 -34.34 0.17 -30.33
CA GLU A 80 -35.39 0.11 -31.37
C GLU A 80 -35.11 -0.96 -32.45
N VAL A 81 -33.84 -1.23 -32.77
CA VAL A 81 -33.51 -2.27 -33.76
C VAL A 81 -33.91 -3.65 -33.25
N GLY A 82 -33.77 -3.90 -31.95
CA GLY A 82 -34.23 -5.13 -31.32
C GLY A 82 -35.73 -5.33 -31.49
N GLU A 83 -36.53 -4.29 -31.27
CA GLU A 83 -37.99 -4.32 -31.47
C GLU A 83 -38.36 -4.64 -32.92
N LEU A 84 -37.64 -4.07 -33.90
CA LEU A 84 -37.88 -4.32 -35.33
C LEU A 84 -37.51 -5.75 -35.74
N ILE A 85 -36.41 -6.30 -35.22
CA ILE A 85 -36.01 -7.69 -35.49
C ILE A 85 -37.01 -8.65 -34.85
N ALA A 86 -37.41 -8.41 -33.59
CA ALA A 86 -38.41 -9.21 -32.91
C ALA A 86 -39.76 -9.19 -33.64
N ALA A 87 -40.22 -8.01 -34.09
CA ALA A 87 -41.45 -7.86 -34.86
C ALA A 87 -41.38 -8.53 -36.25
N ALA A 88 -40.20 -8.62 -36.85
CA ALA A 88 -40.01 -9.31 -38.13
C ALA A 88 -40.14 -10.84 -38.01
N GLY A 89 -39.93 -11.42 -36.83
CA GLY A 89 -40.02 -12.86 -36.59
C GLY A 89 -39.06 -13.69 -37.46
N CYS A 90 -37.96 -13.08 -37.91
CA CYS A 90 -36.99 -13.73 -38.78
C CYS A 90 -35.99 -14.59 -37.98
N PRO A 91 -35.30 -15.55 -38.62
CA PRO A 91 -34.22 -16.28 -37.96
C PRO A 91 -33.12 -15.32 -37.48
N VAL A 92 -32.72 -15.47 -36.21
CA VAL A 92 -31.66 -14.68 -35.58
C VAL A 92 -30.46 -15.59 -35.27
N ARG A 93 -29.27 -15.18 -35.71
CA ARG A 93 -27.99 -15.74 -35.26
C ARG A 93 -27.38 -14.79 -34.24
N VAL A 94 -26.97 -15.29 -33.08
CA VAL A 94 -26.20 -14.52 -32.10
C VAL A 94 -24.75 -14.98 -32.15
N VAL A 95 -23.80 -14.04 -32.17
CA VAL A 95 -22.37 -14.28 -31.99
C VAL A 95 -21.93 -13.46 -30.79
N ASP A 96 -21.59 -14.13 -29.71
CA ASP A 96 -21.30 -13.48 -28.44
C ASP A 96 -20.38 -14.37 -27.59
N HIS A 97 -19.45 -13.77 -26.85
CA HIS A 97 -18.59 -14.48 -25.90
C HIS A 97 -19.12 -14.40 -24.45
N HIS A 98 -20.10 -13.52 -24.18
CA HIS A 98 -20.68 -13.34 -22.85
C HIS A 98 -21.57 -14.54 -22.42
N PRO A 99 -21.74 -14.76 -21.10
CA PRO A 99 -22.73 -15.71 -20.57
C PRO A 99 -24.16 -15.35 -20.99
N GLU A 100 -25.07 -16.33 -21.02
CA GLU A 100 -26.49 -16.09 -21.34
C GLU A 100 -27.12 -15.01 -20.44
N ALA A 101 -27.64 -13.96 -21.07
CA ALA A 101 -28.35 -12.89 -20.39
C ALA A 101 -29.74 -13.35 -19.90
N ALA A 102 -30.23 -12.75 -18.81
CA ALA A 102 -31.57 -13.04 -18.28
C ALA A 102 -32.71 -12.71 -19.27
N ASP A 103 -32.49 -11.76 -20.19
CA ASP A 103 -33.36 -11.37 -21.30
C ASP A 103 -32.77 -11.78 -22.67
N ALA A 104 -32.28 -13.02 -22.75
CA ALA A 104 -31.64 -13.58 -23.94
C ALA A 104 -32.50 -13.46 -25.21
N ILE A 105 -31.84 -13.22 -26.33
CA ILE A 105 -32.42 -13.21 -27.67
C ILE A 105 -32.71 -14.65 -28.12
N PRO A 106 -33.97 -15.04 -28.37
CA PRO A 106 -34.29 -16.33 -28.97
C PRO A 106 -33.62 -16.45 -30.33
N SER A 107 -32.69 -17.39 -30.44
CA SER A 107 -31.77 -17.48 -31.58
C SER A 107 -31.89 -18.84 -32.24
N ALA A 108 -31.91 -18.84 -33.58
CA ALA A 108 -31.85 -20.06 -34.38
C ALA A 108 -30.46 -20.70 -34.34
N GLU A 109 -29.43 -19.89 -34.10
CA GLU A 109 -28.03 -20.30 -33.98
C GLU A 109 -27.30 -19.38 -33.01
N VAL A 110 -26.53 -19.96 -32.09
CA VAL A 110 -25.70 -19.21 -31.15
C VAL A 110 -24.25 -19.66 -31.32
N LEU A 111 -23.38 -18.73 -31.70
CA LEU A 111 -21.94 -18.93 -31.81
C LEU A 111 -21.28 -18.30 -30.58
N THR A 112 -20.73 -19.15 -29.73
CA THR A 112 -20.11 -18.76 -28.47
C THR A 112 -18.90 -19.65 -28.21
N ALA A 113 -17.89 -19.10 -27.56
CA ALA A 113 -16.72 -19.82 -27.08
C ALA A 113 -16.26 -19.18 -25.76
N PRO A 114 -15.58 -19.93 -24.88
CA PRO A 114 -14.99 -19.40 -23.65
C PRO A 114 -13.71 -18.62 -23.98
N VAL A 115 -13.87 -17.44 -24.59
CA VAL A 115 -12.79 -16.56 -25.07
C VAL A 115 -13.06 -15.13 -24.61
N ALA A 116 -12.03 -14.28 -24.67
CA ALA A 116 -12.11 -12.93 -24.12
C ALA A 116 -12.82 -11.92 -25.02
N ALA A 117 -12.98 -12.20 -26.33
CA ALA A 117 -13.58 -11.26 -27.28
C ALA A 117 -14.55 -11.94 -28.26
N THR A 118 -15.62 -11.26 -28.67
CA THR A 118 -16.52 -11.75 -29.73
C THR A 118 -15.77 -11.85 -31.06
N CYS A 119 -14.83 -10.95 -31.35
CA CYS A 119 -13.97 -11.05 -32.53
C CYS A 119 -13.21 -12.38 -32.61
N THR A 120 -12.78 -12.96 -31.48
CA THR A 120 -12.11 -14.27 -31.45
C THR A 120 -13.07 -15.38 -31.88
N VAL A 121 -14.34 -15.33 -31.47
CA VAL A 121 -15.39 -16.26 -31.91
C VAL A 121 -15.59 -16.17 -33.42
N VAL A 122 -15.66 -14.94 -33.95
CA VAL A 122 -15.81 -14.68 -35.38
C VAL A 122 -14.61 -15.20 -36.18
N VAL A 123 -13.38 -15.02 -35.69
CA VAL A 123 -12.18 -15.57 -36.33
C VAL A 123 -12.22 -17.09 -36.40
N GLY A 124 -12.63 -17.76 -35.31
CA GLY A 124 -12.81 -19.21 -35.31
C GLY A 124 -13.85 -19.69 -36.35
N GLU A 125 -14.93 -18.92 -36.54
CA GLU A 125 -15.93 -19.18 -37.57
C GLU A 125 -15.37 -19.01 -38.99
N LEU A 126 -14.62 -17.93 -39.23
CA LEU A 126 -13.96 -17.67 -40.52
C LEU A 126 -12.99 -18.79 -40.88
N GLN A 127 -12.14 -19.20 -39.94
CA GLN A 127 -11.21 -20.32 -40.10
C GLN A 127 -11.93 -21.62 -40.44
N ARG A 128 -13.00 -21.95 -39.73
CA ARG A 128 -13.77 -23.18 -39.96
C ARG A 128 -14.45 -23.20 -41.33
N ARG A 129 -14.91 -22.06 -41.83
CA ARG A 129 -15.51 -21.94 -43.17
C ARG A 129 -14.50 -21.72 -44.29
N GLY A 130 -13.20 -21.60 -43.97
CA GLY A 130 -12.16 -21.29 -44.94
C GLY A 130 -12.32 -19.91 -45.59
N VAL A 131 -12.92 -18.95 -44.87
CA VAL A 131 -13.11 -17.57 -45.34
C VAL A 131 -11.93 -16.72 -44.86
N THR A 132 -11.29 -16.02 -45.78
CA THR A 132 -10.10 -15.20 -45.49
C THR A 132 -10.47 -13.71 -45.48
N PRO A 133 -10.11 -12.94 -44.44
CA PRO A 133 -10.33 -11.51 -44.42
C PRO A 133 -9.32 -10.78 -45.30
N ASP A 134 -9.74 -9.65 -45.89
CA ASP A 134 -8.80 -8.66 -46.43
C ASP A 134 -8.06 -7.92 -45.29
N PRO A 135 -6.97 -7.20 -45.57
CA PRO A 135 -6.19 -6.52 -44.52
C PRO A 135 -6.97 -5.51 -43.68
N VAL A 136 -7.99 -4.84 -44.24
CA VAL A 136 -8.84 -3.89 -43.50
C VAL A 136 -9.73 -4.64 -42.53
N THR A 137 -10.45 -5.66 -43.01
CA THR A 137 -11.31 -6.50 -42.16
C THR A 137 -10.49 -7.24 -41.09
N ALA A 138 -9.30 -7.71 -41.43
CA ALA A 138 -8.39 -8.34 -40.49
C ALA A 138 -7.94 -7.36 -39.39
N SER A 139 -7.71 -6.09 -39.75
CA SER A 139 -7.37 -5.04 -38.79
C SER A 139 -8.54 -4.68 -37.87
N LEU A 140 -9.77 -4.66 -38.39
CA LEU A 140 -10.97 -4.40 -37.58
C LEU A 140 -11.21 -5.50 -36.53
N LEU A 141 -11.08 -6.77 -36.93
CA LEU A 141 -11.14 -7.90 -35.99
C LEU A 141 -10.01 -7.85 -34.95
N LEU A 142 -8.81 -7.44 -35.37
CA LEU A 142 -7.67 -7.31 -34.46
C LEU A 142 -7.89 -6.20 -33.41
N LEU A 143 -8.54 -5.09 -33.79
CA LEU A 143 -8.89 -4.00 -32.85
C LEU A 143 -9.80 -4.50 -31.74
N GLY A 144 -10.83 -5.28 -32.07
CA GLY A 144 -11.75 -5.86 -31.09
C GLY A 144 -11.05 -6.81 -30.12
N ILE A 145 -10.25 -7.76 -30.64
CA ILE A 145 -9.48 -8.67 -29.78
C ILE A 145 -8.57 -7.90 -28.82
N TYR A 146 -7.87 -6.86 -29.29
CA TYR A 146 -6.96 -6.09 -28.44
C TYR A 146 -7.68 -5.20 -27.43
N GLU A 147 -8.89 -4.74 -27.71
CA GLU A 147 -9.69 -3.95 -26.77
C GLU A 147 -10.11 -4.81 -25.57
N ASP A 148 -10.77 -5.93 -25.82
CA ASP A 148 -11.34 -6.76 -24.75
C ASP A 148 -10.32 -7.59 -24.00
N THR A 149 -9.14 -7.85 -24.59
CA THR A 149 -8.05 -8.54 -23.89
C THR A 149 -7.11 -7.60 -23.15
N GLY A 150 -7.33 -6.27 -23.23
CA GLY A 150 -6.39 -5.29 -22.66
C GLY A 150 -5.01 -5.41 -23.30
N GLY A 151 -4.95 -5.60 -24.61
CA GLY A 151 -3.71 -5.89 -25.33
C GLY A 151 -3.07 -7.22 -24.96
N LEU A 152 -3.90 -8.26 -24.78
CA LEU A 152 -3.52 -9.63 -24.40
C LEU A 152 -2.98 -9.77 -22.97
N THR A 153 -3.40 -8.90 -22.05
CA THR A 153 -2.90 -8.87 -20.66
C THR A 153 -3.95 -9.12 -19.59
N TYR A 154 -5.24 -9.05 -19.91
CA TYR A 154 -6.30 -9.34 -18.93
C TYR A 154 -6.34 -10.82 -18.57
N LEU A 155 -6.75 -11.13 -17.34
CA LEU A 155 -6.67 -12.48 -16.75
C LEU A 155 -7.58 -13.51 -17.45
N ASP A 156 -8.62 -13.05 -18.12
CA ASP A 156 -9.55 -13.83 -18.93
C ASP A 156 -9.07 -14.03 -20.38
N THR A 157 -7.93 -13.44 -20.78
CA THR A 157 -7.32 -13.68 -22.10
C THR A 157 -6.93 -15.15 -22.25
N THR A 158 -7.35 -15.77 -23.36
CA THR A 158 -7.11 -17.19 -23.65
C THR A 158 -6.08 -17.41 -24.74
N ALA A 159 -5.58 -18.65 -24.85
CA ALA A 159 -4.72 -19.06 -25.96
C ALA A 159 -5.40 -18.90 -27.33
N ALA A 160 -6.73 -19.00 -27.40
CA ALA A 160 -7.49 -18.81 -28.63
C ALA A 160 -7.46 -17.35 -29.09
N ASP A 161 -7.52 -16.38 -28.17
CA ASP A 161 -7.42 -14.96 -28.49
C ASP A 161 -6.05 -14.63 -29.10
N VAL A 162 -4.97 -15.16 -28.51
CA VAL A 162 -3.61 -14.99 -29.03
C VAL A 162 -3.44 -15.65 -30.40
N ALA A 163 -3.99 -16.85 -30.59
CA ALA A 163 -3.95 -17.54 -31.87
C ALA A 163 -4.75 -16.82 -32.96
N ALA A 164 -5.92 -16.27 -32.62
CA ALA A 164 -6.72 -15.46 -33.52
C ALA A 164 -5.98 -14.19 -33.94
N ALA A 165 -5.39 -13.46 -32.99
CA ALA A 165 -4.55 -12.29 -33.29
C ALA A 165 -3.38 -12.66 -34.21
N ALA A 166 -2.65 -13.75 -33.92
CA ALA A 166 -1.55 -14.22 -34.76
C ALA A 166 -2.01 -14.57 -36.18
N TRP A 167 -3.17 -15.21 -36.32
CA TRP A 167 -3.74 -15.55 -37.62
C TRP A 167 -4.10 -14.30 -38.42
N LEU A 168 -4.74 -13.30 -37.80
CA LEU A 168 -5.10 -12.03 -38.44
C LEU A 168 -3.86 -11.24 -38.91
N LEU A 169 -2.78 -11.25 -38.14
CA LEU A 169 -1.50 -10.67 -38.56
C LEU A 169 -0.95 -11.34 -39.83
N GLY A 170 -1.19 -12.64 -40.00
CA GLY A 170 -0.88 -13.38 -41.23
C GLY A 170 -1.62 -12.87 -42.48
N TYR A 171 -2.77 -12.21 -42.29
CA TYR A 171 -3.56 -11.56 -43.37
C TYR A 171 -3.33 -10.05 -43.46
N GLY A 172 -2.27 -9.53 -42.84
CA GLY A 172 -1.88 -8.12 -42.96
C GLY A 172 -2.66 -7.17 -42.04
N ALA A 173 -3.22 -7.68 -40.94
CA ALA A 173 -3.80 -6.82 -39.91
C ALA A 173 -2.77 -5.81 -39.37
N ARG A 174 -3.20 -4.56 -39.18
CA ARG A 174 -2.32 -3.42 -38.88
C ARG A 174 -2.25 -3.14 -37.38
N LEU A 175 -1.13 -3.51 -36.75
CA LEU A 175 -0.84 -3.15 -35.35
C LEU A 175 -0.74 -1.64 -35.12
N GLU A 176 -0.49 -0.86 -36.19
CA GLU A 176 -0.53 0.60 -36.12
C GLU A 176 -1.89 1.12 -35.62
N TRP A 177 -2.98 0.53 -36.13
CA TRP A 177 -4.33 0.92 -35.73
C TRP A 177 -4.60 0.56 -34.27
N VAL A 178 -4.19 -0.64 -33.85
CA VAL A 178 -4.26 -1.05 -32.43
C VAL A 178 -3.52 -0.05 -31.55
N ARG A 179 -2.27 0.29 -31.91
CA ARG A 179 -1.47 1.25 -31.16
C ARG A 179 -2.16 2.62 -31.10
N ARG A 180 -2.70 3.11 -32.22
CA ARG A 180 -3.25 4.47 -32.33
C ARG A 180 -4.63 4.63 -31.67
N TYR A 181 -5.49 3.62 -31.78
CA TYR A 181 -6.91 3.74 -31.43
C TYR A 181 -7.33 2.95 -30.20
N VAL A 182 -6.68 1.81 -29.91
CA VAL A 182 -6.96 1.02 -28.70
C VAL A 182 -5.99 1.40 -27.59
N LEU A 183 -4.68 1.26 -27.81
CA LEU A 183 -3.67 1.59 -26.80
C LEU A 183 -3.49 3.09 -26.57
N ARG A 184 -3.95 3.92 -27.54
CA ARG A 184 -3.95 5.39 -27.54
C ARG A 184 -2.74 6.01 -26.80
N PRO A 185 -1.56 6.14 -27.43
CA PRO A 185 -0.43 6.78 -26.78
C PRO A 185 -0.76 8.22 -26.38
N LEU A 186 -0.22 8.66 -25.24
CA LEU A 186 -0.40 10.04 -24.79
C LEU A 186 0.29 11.00 -25.75
N GLU A 187 -0.43 12.02 -26.19
CA GLU A 187 0.16 13.14 -26.93
C GLU A 187 1.09 13.96 -26.02
N PRO A 188 2.04 14.76 -26.56
CA PRO A 188 2.96 15.54 -25.74
C PRO A 188 2.27 16.41 -24.67
N ALA A 189 1.15 17.07 -25.01
CA ALA A 189 0.37 17.87 -24.06
C ALA A 189 -0.30 17.02 -22.97
N GLN A 190 -0.77 15.83 -23.33
CA GLN A 190 -1.35 14.86 -22.39
C GLN A 190 -0.30 14.23 -21.49
N LEU A 191 0.91 13.97 -22.01
CA LEU A 191 2.05 13.47 -21.23
C LEU A 191 2.56 14.54 -20.26
N GLN A 192 2.61 15.80 -20.68
CA GLN A 192 2.89 16.92 -19.78
C GLN A 192 1.85 17.02 -18.67
N LEU A 193 0.56 16.92 -19.00
CA LEU A 193 -0.51 16.89 -18.00
C LEU A 193 -0.39 15.68 -17.07
N LEU A 194 -0.05 14.50 -17.58
CA LEU A 194 0.22 13.31 -16.75
C LEU A 194 1.37 13.56 -15.79
N ASN A 195 2.49 14.13 -16.26
CA ASN A 195 3.61 14.49 -15.39
C ASN A 195 3.18 15.48 -14.31
N GLN A 196 2.37 16.48 -14.65
CA GLN A 196 1.81 17.40 -13.66
C GLN A 196 0.89 16.68 -12.66
N PHE A 197 0.08 15.71 -13.11
CA PHE A 197 -0.73 14.91 -12.20
C PHE A 197 0.12 14.09 -11.23
N VAL A 198 1.21 13.48 -11.72
CA VAL A 198 2.16 12.70 -10.91
C VAL A 198 2.90 13.60 -9.92
N GLU A 199 3.38 14.77 -10.35
CA GLU A 199 4.10 15.72 -9.50
C GLU A 199 3.19 16.38 -8.46
N GLY A 200 1.95 16.69 -8.84
CA GLY A 200 0.94 17.30 -7.98
C GLY A 200 0.16 16.32 -7.12
N ALA A 201 0.40 15.02 -7.26
CA ALA A 201 -0.33 13.98 -6.53
C ALA A 201 0.02 13.95 -5.04
N VAL A 202 -1.04 13.86 -4.23
CA VAL A 202 -1.00 13.67 -2.79
C VAL A 202 -1.81 12.41 -2.49
N GLU A 203 -1.17 11.42 -1.89
CA GLU A 203 -1.84 10.19 -1.49
C GLU A 203 -2.46 10.33 -0.09
N HIS A 204 -3.68 9.82 0.03
CA HIS A 204 -4.46 9.75 1.25
C HIS A 204 -4.86 8.30 1.51
N GLN A 205 -4.97 7.93 2.78
CA GLN A 205 -5.49 6.64 3.21
C GLN A 205 -6.76 6.89 4.00
N VAL A 206 -7.90 6.53 3.42
CA VAL A 206 -9.23 6.84 3.95
C VAL A 206 -9.97 5.54 4.19
N GLY A 207 -10.16 5.17 5.46
CA GLY A 207 -10.83 3.92 5.84
C GLY A 207 -10.19 2.64 5.28
N GLY A 208 -8.88 2.66 4.99
CA GLY A 208 -8.14 1.55 4.37
C GLY A 208 -8.13 1.57 2.83
N VAL A 209 -8.76 2.56 2.20
CA VAL A 209 -8.72 2.78 0.75
C VAL A 209 -7.66 3.83 0.42
N ARG A 210 -6.78 3.53 -0.55
CA ARG A 210 -5.82 4.49 -1.09
C ARG A 210 -6.54 5.47 -2.04
N VAL A 211 -6.54 6.75 -1.69
CA VAL A 211 -7.15 7.84 -2.47
C VAL A 211 -6.07 8.81 -2.87
N VAL A 212 -5.86 9.04 -4.17
CA VAL A 212 -4.89 10.01 -4.67
C VAL A 212 -5.61 11.28 -5.09
N ILE A 213 -5.20 12.44 -4.58
CA ILE A 213 -5.71 13.73 -5.02
C ILE A 213 -4.56 14.49 -5.67
N THR A 214 -4.77 14.97 -6.90
CA THR A 214 -3.77 15.77 -7.61
C THR A 214 -4.35 17.14 -7.96
N VAL A 215 -3.60 18.20 -7.67
CA VAL A 215 -3.98 19.58 -8.00
C VAL A 215 -3.04 20.11 -9.06
N VAL A 216 -3.59 20.55 -10.19
CA VAL A 216 -2.81 20.97 -11.34
C VAL A 216 -3.32 22.30 -11.88
N ARG A 217 -2.39 23.18 -12.27
CA ARG A 217 -2.65 24.38 -13.06
C ARG A 217 -2.17 24.12 -14.49
N PRO A 218 -3.02 23.64 -15.39
CA PRO A 218 -2.60 23.36 -16.75
C PRO A 218 -2.23 24.67 -17.45
N ASN A 219 -1.07 24.68 -18.13
CA ASN A 219 -0.57 25.86 -18.83
C ASN A 219 -1.42 26.23 -20.06
N GLU A 220 -2.13 25.24 -20.63
CA GLU A 220 -3.01 25.36 -21.78
C GLU A 220 -4.28 24.53 -21.56
N GLN A 221 -5.33 24.79 -22.35
CA GLN A 221 -6.55 24.00 -22.27
C GLN A 221 -6.32 22.60 -22.84
N VAL A 222 -6.14 21.61 -21.97
CA VAL A 222 -5.90 20.22 -22.39
C VAL A 222 -7.22 19.54 -22.72
N GLU A 223 -7.37 19.12 -23.98
CA GLU A 223 -8.48 18.25 -24.39
C GLU A 223 -8.35 16.87 -23.72
N GLU A 224 -9.47 16.28 -23.33
CA GLU A 224 -9.53 14.93 -22.76
C GLU A 224 -8.71 14.72 -21.46
N ALA A 225 -8.63 15.72 -20.58
CA ALA A 225 -8.03 15.54 -19.25
C ALA A 225 -8.58 14.32 -18.46
N ALA A 226 -9.84 13.95 -18.71
CA ALA A 226 -10.47 12.77 -18.12
C ALA A 226 -9.92 11.42 -18.63
N TYR A 227 -9.31 11.40 -19.82
CA TYR A 227 -8.57 10.26 -20.36
C TYR A 227 -7.20 10.18 -19.71
N VAL A 228 -6.50 11.32 -19.58
CA VAL A 228 -5.17 11.36 -18.94
C VAL A 228 -5.24 10.89 -17.49
N ILE A 229 -6.27 11.29 -16.73
CA ILE A 229 -6.43 10.82 -15.34
C ILE A 229 -6.78 9.34 -15.25
N HIS A 230 -7.48 8.80 -16.24
CA HIS A 230 -7.78 7.37 -16.32
C HIS A 230 -6.51 6.57 -16.60
N ARG A 231 -5.67 7.02 -17.55
CA ARG A 231 -4.35 6.42 -17.79
C ARG A 231 -3.44 6.54 -16.57
N TYR A 232 -3.50 7.64 -15.84
CA TYR A 232 -2.78 7.78 -14.58
C TYR A 232 -3.22 6.71 -13.56
N ALA A 233 -4.54 6.51 -13.39
CA ALA A 233 -5.06 5.47 -12.51
C ALA A 233 -4.60 4.07 -12.93
N GLU A 234 -4.64 3.75 -14.23
CA GLU A 234 -4.23 2.44 -14.75
C GLU A 234 -2.72 2.20 -14.61
N ILE A 235 -1.89 3.15 -15.05
CA ILE A 235 -0.42 3.01 -15.06
C ILE A 235 0.12 2.76 -13.65
N PHE A 236 -0.52 3.35 -12.63
CA PHE A 236 -0.08 3.28 -11.24
C PHE A 236 -1.00 2.43 -10.35
N ASP A 237 -1.98 1.74 -10.95
CA ASP A 237 -2.99 0.91 -10.27
C ASP A 237 -3.66 1.62 -9.08
N LEU A 238 -4.12 2.85 -9.30
CA LEU A 238 -4.68 3.71 -8.26
C LEU A 238 -6.16 3.38 -8.00
N PRO A 239 -6.54 2.95 -6.79
CA PRO A 239 -7.89 2.50 -6.54
C PRO A 239 -8.93 3.63 -6.51
N VAL A 240 -8.53 4.82 -6.06
CA VAL A 240 -9.31 6.05 -6.20
C VAL A 240 -8.37 7.19 -6.56
N VAL A 241 -8.69 7.97 -7.58
CA VAL A 241 -7.95 9.20 -7.94
C VAL A 241 -8.91 10.36 -8.22
N ILE A 242 -8.55 11.55 -7.74
CA ILE A 242 -9.29 12.80 -7.95
C ILE A 242 -8.30 13.85 -8.48
N ALA A 243 -8.58 14.38 -9.66
CA ALA A 243 -7.84 15.51 -10.23
C ALA A 243 -8.63 16.81 -10.08
N LEU A 244 -7.92 17.85 -9.63
CA LEU A 244 -8.42 19.20 -9.44
C LEU A 244 -7.64 20.13 -10.37
N LEU A 245 -8.21 20.47 -11.52
CA LEU A 245 -7.59 21.31 -12.52
C LEU A 245 -8.03 22.76 -12.33
N GLU A 246 -7.11 23.59 -11.87
CA GLU A 246 -7.30 25.02 -11.67
C GLU A 246 -7.14 25.75 -13.01
N ALA A 247 -8.27 26.05 -13.66
CA ALA A 247 -8.34 26.82 -14.91
C ALA A 247 -9.21 28.08 -14.69
N PRO A 248 -8.66 29.14 -14.06
CA PRO A 248 -9.44 30.30 -13.64
C PRO A 248 -10.30 30.89 -14.78
N PRO A 249 -11.59 31.23 -14.53
CA PRO A 249 -12.24 31.31 -13.22
C PRO A 249 -12.89 29.99 -12.75
N GLN A 250 -12.57 28.85 -13.38
CA GLN A 250 -13.20 27.56 -13.12
C GLN A 250 -12.23 26.55 -12.48
N LEU A 251 -12.76 25.68 -11.64
CA LEU A 251 -12.07 24.49 -11.13
C LEU A 251 -12.77 23.27 -11.71
N ILE A 252 -12.03 22.43 -12.44
CA ILE A 252 -12.55 21.18 -13.00
C ILE A 252 -12.12 20.05 -12.07
N VAL A 253 -13.09 19.25 -11.63
CA VAL A 253 -12.86 18.08 -10.78
C VAL A 253 -13.11 16.83 -11.63
N ILE A 254 -12.20 15.88 -11.60
CA ILE A 254 -12.35 14.58 -12.28
C ILE A 254 -12.02 13.48 -11.29
N ALA A 255 -12.95 12.56 -11.06
CA ALA A 255 -12.77 11.44 -10.13
C ALA A 255 -12.84 10.10 -10.86
N ARG A 256 -11.98 9.16 -10.48
CA ARG A 256 -12.01 7.75 -10.87
C ARG A 256 -11.93 6.88 -9.64
N SER A 257 -12.66 5.77 -9.66
CA SER A 257 -12.66 4.78 -8.60
C SER A 257 -12.82 3.39 -9.20
N SER A 258 -11.95 2.46 -8.78
CA SER A 258 -12.13 1.02 -9.00
C SER A 258 -12.66 0.33 -7.73
N VAL A 259 -12.95 1.08 -6.67
CA VAL A 259 -13.37 0.55 -5.37
C VAL A 259 -14.89 0.61 -5.25
N HIS A 260 -15.53 -0.56 -5.10
CA HIS A 260 -16.98 -0.66 -4.90
C HIS A 260 -17.53 0.14 -3.69
N GLY A 261 -16.68 0.49 -2.73
CA GLY A 261 -17.02 1.33 -1.57
C GLY A 261 -16.95 2.84 -1.82
N VAL A 262 -16.44 3.29 -2.96
CA VAL A 262 -16.29 4.72 -3.30
C VAL A 262 -16.89 4.96 -4.68
N ASP A 263 -18.09 5.53 -4.71
CA ASP A 263 -18.83 5.84 -5.94
C ASP A 263 -18.50 7.26 -6.42
N ALA A 264 -17.74 7.39 -7.51
CA ALA A 264 -17.28 8.66 -8.05
C ALA A 264 -18.44 9.58 -8.48
N GLY A 265 -19.53 9.02 -9.01
CA GLY A 265 -20.73 9.75 -9.40
C GLY A 265 -21.43 10.37 -8.20
N LYS A 266 -21.65 9.59 -7.14
CA LYS A 266 -22.23 10.09 -5.89
C LYS A 266 -21.32 11.10 -5.19
N LEU A 267 -20.01 10.88 -5.26
CA LEU A 267 -19.02 11.77 -4.67
C LEU A 267 -19.02 13.17 -5.31
N LEU A 268 -19.24 13.29 -6.63
CA LEU A 268 -19.26 14.58 -7.31
C LEU A 268 -20.66 15.20 -7.45
N ALA A 269 -21.73 14.46 -7.17
CA ALA A 269 -23.10 14.97 -7.27
C ALA A 269 -23.39 16.18 -6.37
N PRO A 270 -22.95 16.26 -5.09
CA PRO A 270 -23.12 17.44 -4.24
C PRO A 270 -22.43 18.69 -4.79
N LEU A 271 -21.41 18.50 -5.62
CA LEU A 271 -20.65 19.55 -6.29
C LEU A 271 -21.27 19.97 -7.64
N GLY A 272 -22.47 19.47 -7.97
CA GLY A 272 -23.10 19.69 -9.28
C GLY A 272 -22.41 18.96 -10.43
N GLY A 273 -21.60 17.95 -10.12
CA GLY A 273 -20.99 17.04 -11.08
C GLY A 273 -21.90 15.89 -11.50
N GLY A 274 -21.43 15.09 -12.45
CA GLY A 274 -22.14 13.91 -12.94
C GLY A 274 -21.20 12.86 -13.50
N GLY A 275 -21.67 11.61 -13.52
CA GLY A 275 -20.90 10.46 -14.00
C GLY A 275 -21.47 9.12 -13.53
N HIS A 276 -20.64 8.08 -13.66
CA HIS A 276 -20.90 6.71 -13.21
C HIS A 276 -20.15 6.41 -11.90
N ALA A 277 -20.43 5.26 -11.29
CA ALA A 277 -19.79 4.85 -10.05
C ALA A 277 -18.25 4.78 -10.13
N THR A 278 -17.71 4.45 -11.31
CA THR A 278 -16.26 4.35 -11.54
C THR A 278 -15.61 5.65 -12.01
N ALA A 279 -16.41 6.64 -12.44
CA ALA A 279 -15.91 7.81 -13.13
C ALA A 279 -16.89 8.97 -13.18
N ALA A 280 -16.45 10.17 -12.74
CA ALA A 280 -17.28 11.36 -12.78
C ALA A 280 -16.46 12.63 -12.98
N ALA A 281 -17.13 13.72 -13.37
CA ALA A 281 -16.54 15.05 -13.45
C ALA A 281 -17.49 16.15 -12.96
N ALA A 282 -16.93 17.25 -12.47
CA ALA A 282 -17.64 18.45 -12.04
C ALA A 282 -16.91 19.72 -12.50
N ARG A 283 -17.65 20.83 -12.66
CA ARG A 283 -17.08 22.16 -12.95
C ARG A 283 -17.60 23.15 -11.92
N LEU A 284 -16.68 23.78 -11.20
CA LEU A 284 -16.96 24.68 -10.08
C LEU A 284 -16.49 26.09 -10.42
N ARG A 285 -17.18 27.11 -9.89
CA ARG A 285 -16.80 28.52 -9.98
C ARG A 285 -16.58 29.08 -8.58
N GLY A 286 -15.51 29.85 -8.39
CA GLY A 286 -15.25 30.57 -7.14
C GLY A 286 -14.87 29.70 -5.93
N ARG A 287 -14.56 28.42 -6.13
CA ARG A 287 -14.06 27.52 -5.07
C ARG A 287 -12.59 27.20 -5.30
N SER A 288 -11.84 27.04 -4.21
CA SER A 288 -10.42 26.68 -4.28
C SER A 288 -10.23 25.16 -4.34
N ALA A 289 -9.13 24.70 -4.95
CA ALA A 289 -8.83 23.26 -5.01
C ALA A 289 -8.70 22.64 -3.61
N VAL A 290 -8.11 23.37 -2.66
CA VAL A 290 -7.95 22.92 -1.26
C VAL A 290 -9.29 22.65 -0.60
N GLU A 291 -10.22 23.61 -0.70
CA GLU A 291 -11.56 23.50 -0.10
C GLU A 291 -12.35 22.32 -0.66
N VAL A 292 -12.24 22.07 -1.97
CA VAL A 292 -12.90 20.96 -2.65
C VAL A 292 -12.23 19.62 -2.31
N ALA A 293 -10.91 19.56 -2.24
CA ALA A 293 -10.17 18.36 -1.83
C ALA A 293 -10.58 17.92 -0.42
N GLU A 294 -10.64 18.85 0.54
CA GLU A 294 -11.02 18.58 1.93
C GLU A 294 -12.45 18.04 2.05
N GLN A 295 -13.40 18.63 1.32
CA GLN A 295 -14.78 18.16 1.27
C GLN A 295 -14.85 16.71 0.73
N LEU A 296 -14.19 16.44 -0.40
CA LEU A 296 -14.22 15.13 -1.04
C LEU A 296 -13.59 14.04 -0.16
N LEU A 297 -12.50 14.34 0.54
CA LEU A 297 -11.90 13.41 1.51
C LEU A 297 -12.85 13.09 2.66
N GLY A 298 -13.59 14.08 3.17
CA GLY A 298 -14.61 13.86 4.20
C GLY A 298 -15.76 12.96 3.73
N GLU A 299 -16.23 13.17 2.50
CA GLU A 299 -17.28 12.35 1.90
C GLU A 299 -16.82 10.90 1.64
N ILE A 300 -15.57 10.71 1.21
CA ILE A 300 -14.98 9.36 1.09
C ILE A 300 -14.82 8.72 2.47
N ALA A 301 -14.39 9.47 3.49
CA ALA A 301 -14.24 8.97 4.85
C ALA A 301 -15.58 8.50 5.43
N ALA A 302 -16.66 9.23 5.19
CA ALA A 302 -18.01 8.82 5.57
C ALA A 302 -18.45 7.55 4.81
N SER A 303 -18.13 7.48 3.51
CA SER A 303 -18.51 6.33 2.66
C SER A 303 -17.78 5.05 3.06
N VAL A 304 -16.46 5.12 3.31
CA VAL A 304 -15.63 3.96 3.67
C VAL A 304 -15.71 3.62 5.17
N GLY A 305 -15.88 4.62 6.05
CA GLY A 305 -15.96 4.47 7.50
C GLY A 305 -17.25 3.84 8.02
N SER A 306 -18.32 3.83 7.23
CA SER A 306 -19.64 3.32 7.63
C SER A 306 -19.79 1.78 7.70
N ARG A 307 -18.69 1.01 7.72
CA ARG A 307 -18.73 -0.47 7.71
C ARG A 307 -17.97 -1.21 8.82
N ALA A 308 -17.31 -0.53 9.76
CA ALA A 308 -16.66 -1.22 10.88
C ALA A 308 -17.68 -1.52 12.00
N ASN A 309 -18.08 -2.78 12.14
CA ASN A 309 -18.92 -3.29 13.21
C ASN A 309 -18.13 -4.22 14.15
N ALA A 310 -18.72 -4.66 15.26
CA ALA A 310 -18.07 -5.56 16.21
C ALA A 310 -17.49 -6.83 15.55
N ALA A 311 -18.13 -7.37 14.51
CA ALA A 311 -17.62 -8.53 13.77
C ALA A 311 -16.29 -8.25 13.07
N SER A 312 -16.10 -7.02 12.54
CA SER A 312 -14.85 -6.61 11.89
C SER A 312 -13.67 -6.42 12.86
N LEU A 313 -13.94 -6.36 14.16
CA LEU A 313 -12.92 -6.22 15.22
C LEU A 313 -12.63 -7.52 15.97
N ALA A 314 -13.56 -8.46 15.92
CA ALA A 314 -13.45 -9.69 16.68
C ALA A 314 -12.39 -10.61 16.06
N THR A 315 -11.49 -11.11 16.91
CA THR A 315 -10.67 -12.27 16.54
C THR A 315 -11.60 -13.49 16.53
N PRO A 316 -11.70 -14.27 15.42
CA PRO A 316 -12.71 -15.32 15.24
C PRO A 316 -12.36 -16.61 15.97
N TYR A 317 -11.97 -16.48 17.23
CA TYR A 317 -11.57 -17.59 18.07
C TYR A 317 -11.64 -17.20 19.55
N LEU A 318 -12.33 -18.02 20.35
CA LEU A 318 -12.55 -17.79 21.78
C LEU A 318 -12.03 -18.98 22.60
N HIS A 319 -11.01 -18.73 23.44
CA HIS A 319 -10.60 -19.70 24.45
C HIS A 319 -11.56 -19.67 25.65
N THR A 320 -12.17 -20.82 25.99
CA THR A 320 -13.05 -20.97 27.15
C THR A 320 -12.50 -21.93 28.21
N CYS A 321 -13.08 -21.86 29.40
CA CYS A 321 -12.85 -22.75 30.54
C CYS A 321 -14.13 -23.51 30.90
N PRO A 322 -14.13 -24.85 30.92
CA PRO A 322 -15.27 -25.61 31.42
C PRO A 322 -15.58 -25.28 32.90
N ALA A 323 -16.86 -25.17 33.23
CA ALA A 323 -17.36 -24.90 34.58
C ALA A 323 -17.02 -25.99 35.60
N SER A 324 -16.72 -27.21 35.12
CA SER A 324 -16.30 -28.34 35.93
C SER A 324 -14.86 -28.27 36.43
N LEU A 325 -14.01 -27.42 35.83
CA LEU A 325 -12.62 -27.29 36.26
C LEU A 325 -12.52 -26.62 37.62
N THR A 326 -11.50 -27.00 38.39
CA THR A 326 -11.13 -26.34 39.64
C THR A 326 -10.46 -24.99 39.37
N ALA A 327 -10.40 -24.12 40.38
CA ALA A 327 -9.71 -22.83 40.28
C ALA A 327 -8.20 -23.00 39.95
N ALA A 328 -7.55 -24.04 40.46
CA ALA A 328 -6.16 -24.37 40.15
C ALA A 328 -5.96 -24.79 38.68
N GLU A 329 -6.81 -25.68 38.16
CA GLU A 329 -6.75 -26.13 36.76
C GLU A 329 -7.08 -24.98 35.78
N ALA A 330 -8.05 -24.13 36.14
CA ALA A 330 -8.37 -22.93 35.38
C ALA A 330 -7.18 -21.97 35.31
N LYS A 331 -6.40 -21.85 36.40
CA LYS A 331 -5.19 -21.03 36.46
C LYS A 331 -4.10 -21.58 35.54
N GLU A 332 -3.83 -22.88 35.61
CA GLU A 332 -2.85 -23.54 34.75
C GLU A 332 -3.21 -23.36 33.26
N ARG A 333 -4.50 -23.44 32.93
CA ARG A 333 -5.01 -23.20 31.57
C ARG A 333 -4.71 -21.78 31.09
N LEU A 334 -4.94 -20.74 31.91
CA LEU A 334 -4.57 -19.36 31.56
C LEU A 334 -3.06 -19.20 31.33
N VAL A 335 -2.23 -19.81 32.19
CA VAL A 335 -0.76 -19.76 32.07
C VAL A 335 -0.28 -20.43 30.79
N ARG A 336 -0.79 -21.64 30.48
CA ARG A 336 -0.44 -22.40 29.27
C ARG A 336 -0.84 -21.65 28.00
N LEU A 337 -2.04 -21.07 27.99
CA LEU A 337 -2.57 -20.30 26.86
C LEU A 337 -1.99 -18.88 26.79
N ARG A 338 -1.19 -18.46 27.77
CA ARG A 338 -0.59 -17.12 27.88
C ARG A 338 -1.61 -15.98 27.80
N ILE A 339 -2.80 -16.18 28.38
CA ILE A 339 -3.89 -15.19 28.43
C ILE A 339 -4.21 -14.82 29.89
N ASN A 340 -4.74 -13.61 30.10
CA ASN A 340 -4.97 -13.05 31.44
C ASN A 340 -6.42 -13.17 31.93
N ALA A 341 -7.36 -13.48 31.05
CA ALA A 341 -8.76 -13.67 31.36
C ALA A 341 -9.42 -14.59 30.33
N MET A 342 -10.46 -15.33 30.75
CA MET A 342 -11.23 -16.21 29.87
C MET A 342 -12.69 -16.33 30.33
N PRO A 343 -13.64 -16.60 29.41
CA PRO A 343 -14.99 -16.99 29.77
C PRO A 343 -15.04 -18.40 30.37
N VAL A 344 -15.99 -18.61 31.28
CA VAL A 344 -16.38 -19.90 31.81
C VAL A 344 -17.60 -20.40 31.05
N GLU A 345 -17.55 -21.65 30.62
CA GLU A 345 -18.55 -22.32 29.79
C GLU A 345 -19.15 -23.51 30.53
N ASP A 346 -20.48 -23.60 30.53
CA ASP A 346 -21.24 -24.74 31.04
C ASP A 346 -22.24 -25.21 29.97
N ALA A 347 -22.19 -26.50 29.61
CA ALA A 347 -23.05 -27.11 28.60
C ALA A 347 -23.23 -26.28 27.30
N GLY A 348 -22.14 -25.70 26.76
CA GLY A 348 -22.16 -24.90 25.54
C GLY A 348 -22.60 -23.43 25.72
N ARG A 349 -22.85 -22.99 26.96
CA ARG A 349 -23.25 -21.62 27.29
C ARG A 349 -22.18 -20.91 28.11
N LEU A 350 -21.95 -19.64 27.79
CA LEU A 350 -21.03 -18.79 28.54
C LEU A 350 -21.71 -18.27 29.82
N VAL A 351 -21.26 -18.73 30.99
CA VAL A 351 -21.92 -18.50 32.29
C VAL A 351 -21.22 -17.45 33.17
N GLY A 352 -19.94 -17.18 32.94
CA GLY A 352 -19.17 -16.22 33.72
C GLY A 352 -17.79 -15.91 33.13
N THR A 353 -17.02 -15.08 33.83
CA THR A 353 -15.65 -14.74 33.45
C THR A 353 -14.68 -14.94 34.60
N VAL A 354 -13.46 -15.33 34.28
CA VAL A 354 -12.40 -15.52 35.27
C VAL A 354 -11.11 -14.85 34.81
N THR A 355 -10.37 -14.27 35.75
CA THR A 355 -9.09 -13.60 35.48
C THR A 355 -7.97 -14.28 36.25
N ARG A 356 -6.74 -14.15 35.74
CA ARG A 356 -5.55 -14.67 36.41
C ARG A 356 -5.42 -14.14 37.83
N GLN A 357 -5.66 -12.85 38.04
CA GLN A 357 -5.62 -12.21 39.35
C GLN A 357 -6.59 -12.84 40.35
N VAL A 358 -7.83 -13.14 39.93
CA VAL A 358 -8.84 -13.77 40.79
C VAL A 358 -8.44 -15.21 41.13
N LEU A 359 -7.90 -15.95 40.17
CA LEU A 359 -7.45 -17.32 40.40
C LEU A 359 -6.19 -17.40 41.26
N ASP A 360 -5.24 -16.48 41.09
CA ASP A 360 -4.06 -16.38 41.94
C ASP A 360 -4.47 -16.13 43.40
N SER A 361 -5.41 -15.21 43.63
CA SER A 361 -5.98 -14.95 44.95
C SER A 361 -6.76 -16.15 45.51
N ALA A 362 -7.55 -16.85 44.68
CA ALA A 362 -8.32 -18.01 45.10
C ALA A 362 -7.42 -19.18 45.52
N VAL A 363 -6.37 -19.47 44.75
CA VAL A 363 -5.41 -20.52 45.07
C VAL A 363 -4.63 -20.16 46.34
N ALA A 364 -4.17 -18.92 46.48
CA ALA A 364 -3.50 -18.45 47.69
C ALA A 364 -4.41 -18.51 48.94
N GLY A 365 -5.72 -18.30 48.76
CA GLY A 365 -6.74 -18.36 49.81
C GLY A 365 -7.30 -19.76 50.12
N GLY A 366 -6.70 -20.84 49.58
CA GLY A 366 -7.13 -22.22 49.84
C GLY A 366 -8.40 -22.66 49.11
N LEU A 367 -8.84 -21.93 48.08
CA LEU A 367 -9.99 -22.27 47.23
C LEU A 367 -9.56 -22.97 45.92
N GLY A 368 -8.32 -23.42 45.82
CA GLY A 368 -7.75 -24.04 44.61
C GLY A 368 -8.55 -25.24 44.09
N ASP A 369 -9.01 -26.11 44.99
CA ASP A 369 -9.75 -27.34 44.67
C ASP A 369 -11.25 -27.12 44.47
N ARG A 370 -11.74 -25.88 44.65
CA ARG A 370 -13.14 -25.55 44.42
C ARG A 370 -13.40 -25.36 42.92
N PRO A 371 -14.61 -25.68 42.42
CA PRO A 371 -14.98 -25.41 41.05
C PRO A 371 -14.78 -23.93 40.71
N VAL A 372 -14.33 -23.65 39.49
CA VAL A 372 -14.07 -22.29 38.98
C VAL A 372 -15.32 -21.40 39.07
N THR A 373 -16.51 -21.99 39.01
CA THR A 373 -17.80 -21.33 39.21
C THR A 373 -17.95 -20.67 40.58
N THR A 374 -17.19 -21.09 41.59
CA THR A 374 -17.19 -20.53 42.95
C THR A 374 -16.49 -19.17 43.01
N VAL A 375 -15.56 -18.91 42.09
CA VAL A 375 -14.69 -17.72 42.10
C VAL A 375 -14.85 -16.85 40.86
N MET A 376 -15.55 -17.34 39.84
CA MET A 376 -15.82 -16.59 38.62
C MET A 376 -16.75 -15.40 38.90
N ARG A 377 -16.64 -14.37 38.06
CA ARG A 377 -17.64 -13.31 38.00
C ARG A 377 -18.83 -13.77 37.15
N PRO A 378 -20.08 -13.64 37.62
CA PRO A 378 -21.26 -13.98 36.83
C PRO A 378 -21.38 -13.12 35.57
N GLY A 379 -21.83 -13.74 34.47
CA GLY A 379 -22.08 -13.08 33.20
C GLY A 379 -20.82 -12.86 32.36
N VAL A 380 -21.03 -12.78 31.05
CA VAL A 380 -19.98 -12.51 30.05
C VAL A 380 -20.36 -11.26 29.26
N PRO A 381 -19.50 -10.23 29.20
CA PRO A 381 -19.76 -9.05 28.38
C PRO A 381 -19.87 -9.45 26.91
N GLN A 382 -21.03 -9.16 26.30
CA GLN A 382 -21.37 -9.58 24.94
C GLN A 382 -21.99 -8.44 24.14
N VAL A 383 -21.74 -8.43 22.83
CA VAL A 383 -22.37 -7.53 21.84
C VAL A 383 -22.75 -8.30 20.58
N SER A 384 -23.69 -7.76 19.79
CA SER A 384 -24.05 -8.35 18.49
C SER A 384 -22.96 -8.13 17.44
N ALA A 385 -22.93 -8.96 16.41
CA ALA A 385 -21.94 -8.91 15.32
C ALA A 385 -21.95 -7.56 14.57
N ASP A 386 -23.13 -6.99 14.43
CA ASP A 386 -23.45 -5.74 13.77
C ASP A 386 -23.35 -4.52 14.69
N ALA A 387 -23.07 -4.73 15.99
CA ALA A 387 -22.99 -3.64 16.96
C ALA A 387 -21.98 -2.57 16.54
N ALA A 388 -22.36 -1.31 16.74
CA ALA A 388 -21.51 -0.17 16.44
C ALA A 388 -20.31 -0.12 17.39
N LEU A 389 -19.24 0.55 16.97
CA LEU A 389 -18.03 0.63 17.77
C LEU A 389 -18.24 1.34 19.10
N GLU A 390 -19.13 2.34 19.11
CA GLU A 390 -19.54 3.10 20.28
C GLU A 390 -20.20 2.21 21.33
N ASP A 391 -20.93 1.16 20.91
CA ASP A 391 -21.54 0.20 21.83
C ASP A 391 -20.49 -0.74 22.43
N VAL A 392 -19.49 -1.15 21.65
CA VAL A 392 -18.34 -1.93 22.16
C VAL A 392 -17.54 -1.12 23.18
N GLN A 393 -17.28 0.17 22.89
CA GLN A 393 -16.61 1.09 23.82
C GLN A 393 -17.37 1.21 25.13
N ARG A 394 -18.70 1.38 25.05
CA ARG A 394 -19.56 1.52 26.23
C ARG A 394 -19.43 0.33 27.17
N VAL A 395 -19.43 -0.90 26.64
CA VAL A 395 -19.23 -2.12 27.45
C VAL A 395 -17.87 -2.14 28.15
N PHE A 396 -16.81 -1.63 27.51
CA PHE A 396 -15.49 -1.51 28.14
C PHE A 396 -15.36 -0.40 29.18
N MET A 397 -16.16 0.67 29.06
CA MET A 397 -16.17 1.82 29.97
C MET A 397 -17.07 1.59 31.19
N GLU A 398 -18.27 1.04 30.98
CA GLU A 398 -19.26 0.78 32.03
C GLU A 398 -18.89 -0.46 32.88
N GLY A 399 -18.03 -1.34 32.35
CA GLY A 399 -17.57 -2.55 33.05
C GLY A 399 -16.06 -2.61 33.24
N GLN A 400 -15.60 -3.27 34.31
CA GLN A 400 -14.21 -3.77 34.41
C GLN A 400 -13.93 -4.95 33.44
N ALA A 401 -14.59 -4.98 32.27
CA ALA A 401 -14.45 -6.01 31.26
C ALA A 401 -13.06 -5.94 30.63
N ARG A 402 -12.35 -7.07 30.60
CA ARG A 402 -11.03 -7.20 29.95
C ARG A 402 -11.15 -7.54 28.47
N PHE A 403 -12.29 -8.11 28.08
CA PHE A 403 -12.66 -8.46 26.72
C PHE A 403 -14.18 -8.39 26.56
N VAL A 404 -14.65 -8.37 25.32
CA VAL A 404 -16.07 -8.47 24.92
C VAL A 404 -16.20 -9.62 23.93
N VAL A 405 -17.24 -10.43 24.08
CA VAL A 405 -17.51 -11.57 23.19
C VAL A 405 -18.54 -11.19 22.13
N VAL A 406 -18.32 -11.66 20.90
CA VAL A 406 -19.17 -11.36 19.73
C VAL A 406 -19.62 -12.66 19.10
N ALA A 407 -20.91 -12.79 18.78
CA ALA A 407 -21.41 -13.92 18.00
C ALA A 407 -21.09 -13.70 16.52
N LEU A 408 -20.25 -14.56 15.92
CA LEU A 408 -19.87 -14.53 14.50
C LEU A 408 -20.54 -15.69 13.75
N PRO A 409 -20.64 -15.64 12.42
CA PRO A 409 -21.12 -16.77 11.62
C PRO A 409 -20.31 -18.06 11.81
N SER A 410 -19.02 -17.92 12.14
CA SER A 410 -18.07 -19.04 12.36
C SER A 410 -17.99 -19.50 13.82
N GLY A 411 -18.79 -18.95 14.74
CA GLY A 411 -18.76 -19.26 16.17
C GLY A 411 -18.57 -18.01 17.03
N TRP A 412 -17.87 -18.12 18.16
CA TRP A 412 -17.62 -16.97 19.04
C TRP A 412 -16.32 -16.26 18.69
N GLY A 413 -16.38 -14.94 18.63
CA GLY A 413 -15.23 -14.05 18.53
C GLY A 413 -14.98 -13.26 19.82
N ILE A 414 -13.78 -12.72 19.95
CA ILE A 414 -13.38 -11.89 21.09
C ILE A 414 -12.80 -10.56 20.61
N ILE A 415 -13.20 -9.48 21.27
CA ILE A 415 -12.60 -8.14 21.14
C ILE A 415 -11.90 -7.83 22.46
N THR A 416 -10.63 -7.44 22.40
CA THR A 416 -9.89 -6.92 23.55
C THR A 416 -9.84 -5.39 23.54
N ARG A 417 -9.44 -4.78 24.66
CA ARG A 417 -9.20 -3.33 24.72
C ARG A 417 -8.12 -2.87 23.73
N MET A 418 -7.14 -3.74 23.46
CA MET A 418 -6.06 -3.45 22.50
C MET A 418 -6.59 -3.45 21.06
N ASP A 419 -7.49 -4.36 20.71
CA ASP A 419 -8.11 -4.40 19.37
C ASP A 419 -8.98 -3.15 19.13
N LEU A 420 -9.73 -2.75 20.16
CA LEU A 420 -10.51 -1.52 20.15
C LEU A 420 -9.60 -0.28 20.05
N PHE A 421 -8.55 -0.20 20.85
CA PHE A 421 -7.58 0.91 20.83
C PHE A 421 -6.87 1.01 19.47
N ARG A 422 -6.39 -0.11 18.91
CA ARG A 422 -5.77 -0.16 17.59
C ARG A 422 -6.67 0.45 16.53
N ARG A 423 -7.97 0.10 16.52
CA ARG A 423 -8.92 0.65 15.54
C ARG A 423 -9.27 2.11 15.77
N LEU A 424 -9.46 2.53 17.02
CA LEU A 424 -9.74 3.92 17.35
C LEU A 424 -8.56 4.82 17.01
N TYR A 425 -7.34 4.33 17.19
CA TYR A 425 -6.12 5.02 16.81
C TYR A 425 -5.90 5.04 15.30
N GLU A 426 -6.24 3.98 14.56
CA GLU A 426 -6.30 3.99 13.08
C GLU A 426 -7.30 5.04 12.57
N ARG A 427 -8.44 5.21 13.24
CA ARG A 427 -9.44 6.25 12.95
C ARG A 427 -8.93 7.66 13.31
N GLN A 428 -8.23 7.82 14.44
CA GLN A 428 -7.61 9.08 14.83
C GLN A 428 -6.43 9.49 13.93
N LEU A 429 -5.68 8.52 13.40
CA LEU A 429 -4.71 8.72 12.34
C LEU A 429 -5.40 9.09 11.02
N ALA A 430 -6.59 8.55 10.72
CA ALA A 430 -7.37 8.94 9.54
C ALA A 430 -7.98 10.35 9.65
N GLU A 431 -8.40 10.77 10.85
CA GLU A 431 -8.96 12.10 11.14
C GLU A 431 -7.85 13.15 11.40
N GLY A 432 -6.63 12.73 11.79
CA GLY A 432 -5.46 13.56 12.05
C GLY A 432 -4.36 13.52 10.98
N ALA A 433 -4.50 12.75 9.90
CA ALA A 433 -3.53 12.67 8.80
C ALA A 433 -3.61 13.89 7.88
N ARG A 434 -3.24 15.07 8.41
CA ARG A 434 -2.67 16.16 7.60
C ARG A 434 -1.14 16.19 7.63
N VAL A 435 -0.49 15.17 8.18
CA VAL A 435 0.98 15.11 8.18
C VAL A 435 1.48 13.79 7.59
N ASP A 436 2.11 13.94 6.43
CA ASP A 436 3.06 13.04 5.77
C ASP A 436 2.64 11.58 5.47
N ARG A 437 2.07 11.37 4.29
CA ARG A 437 2.14 10.07 3.56
C ARG A 437 2.48 10.24 2.08
N ARG A 438 3.62 10.89 1.79
CA ARG A 438 4.41 10.62 0.55
C ARG A 438 5.25 9.33 0.66
N LEU A 439 4.89 8.39 1.54
CA LEU A 439 5.77 7.35 2.07
C LEU A 439 5.32 5.90 1.79
N ALA A 440 4.35 5.68 0.90
CA ALA A 440 3.87 4.33 0.61
C ALA A 440 3.64 4.09 -0.90
N GLY A 441 4.65 4.39 -1.71
CA GLY A 441 4.59 4.09 -3.15
C GLY A 441 5.84 4.45 -3.96
N THR A 442 6.81 5.15 -3.37
CA THR A 442 8.02 5.55 -4.08
C THR A 442 8.89 4.33 -4.38
N ARG A 443 9.10 4.06 -5.68
CA ARG A 443 10.39 3.54 -6.14
C ARG A 443 11.49 4.35 -5.43
N PRO A 444 12.59 3.72 -4.95
CA PRO A 444 13.62 4.45 -4.22
C PRO A 444 14.01 5.68 -5.03
N VAL A 445 14.10 6.84 -4.36
CA VAL A 445 14.61 8.04 -5.02
C VAL A 445 16.11 7.81 -5.20
N VAL A 446 16.46 7.27 -6.37
CA VAL A 446 17.85 6.98 -6.74
C VAL A 446 18.55 8.30 -7.01
N HIS A 447 19.26 8.78 -5.99
CA HIS A 447 20.21 9.87 -6.15
C HIS A 447 21.60 9.27 -6.29
N ASP A 448 22.32 9.63 -7.34
CA ASP A 448 23.75 9.33 -7.45
C ASP A 448 24.51 10.25 -6.47
N VAL A 449 24.97 9.65 -5.37
CA VAL A 449 25.82 10.29 -4.36
C VAL A 449 27.28 9.83 -4.47
N GLY A 450 27.66 9.18 -5.56
CA GLY A 450 29.01 8.63 -5.77
C GLY A 450 30.10 9.71 -5.73
N ARG A 451 29.82 10.93 -6.19
CA ARG A 451 30.76 12.06 -6.05
C ARG A 451 30.94 12.50 -4.60
N GLN A 452 29.88 12.49 -3.82
CA GLN A 452 29.91 12.86 -2.40
C GLN A 452 30.64 11.79 -1.59
N LEU A 453 30.36 10.51 -1.87
CA LEU A 453 31.07 9.38 -1.29
C LEU A 453 32.58 9.45 -1.54
N ARG A 454 33.00 9.71 -2.79
CA ARG A 454 34.42 9.86 -3.17
C ARG A 454 35.12 11.06 -2.51
N ARG A 455 34.37 12.09 -2.11
CA ARG A 455 34.91 13.28 -1.44
C ARG A 455 34.99 13.09 0.08
N SER A 456 34.01 12.43 0.67
CA SER A 456 33.89 12.29 2.12
C SER A 456 34.73 11.15 2.70
N LEU A 457 35.14 10.17 1.87
CA LEU A 457 35.82 8.96 2.35
C LEU A 457 37.32 8.93 2.00
N PRO A 458 38.17 8.39 2.88
CA PRO A 458 39.58 8.11 2.57
C PRO A 458 39.73 7.17 1.36
N PRO A 459 40.77 7.34 0.51
CA PRO A 459 40.99 6.48 -0.66
C PRO A 459 41.05 4.97 -0.33
N ALA A 460 41.72 4.59 0.76
CA ALA A 460 41.83 3.20 1.19
C ALA A 460 40.45 2.59 1.54
N LEU A 461 39.57 3.35 2.20
CA LEU A 461 38.22 2.89 2.51
C LEU A 461 37.36 2.76 1.25
N LEU A 462 37.48 3.70 0.30
CA LEU A 462 36.76 3.62 -0.98
C LEU A 462 37.14 2.38 -1.79
N GLU A 463 38.42 2.01 -1.79
CA GLU A 463 38.92 0.82 -2.47
C GLU A 463 38.33 -0.45 -1.84
N VAL A 464 38.30 -0.53 -0.51
CA VAL A 464 37.69 -1.65 0.23
C VAL A 464 36.20 -1.75 -0.03
N LEU A 465 35.45 -0.64 -0.03
CA LEU A 465 34.01 -0.62 -0.30
C LEU A 465 33.69 -1.01 -1.75
N ALA A 466 34.49 -0.56 -2.71
CA ALA A 466 34.35 -0.97 -4.11
C ALA A 466 34.60 -2.48 -4.28
N ALA A 467 35.66 -3.00 -3.65
CA ALA A 467 35.97 -4.42 -3.66
C ALA A 467 34.91 -5.27 -2.96
N ALA A 468 34.29 -4.78 -1.88
CA ALA A 468 33.16 -5.44 -1.23
C ALA A 468 31.96 -5.57 -2.19
N GLY A 469 31.70 -4.53 -2.99
CA GLY A 469 30.70 -4.55 -4.05
C GLY A 469 30.98 -5.57 -5.16
N GLU A 470 32.23 -5.64 -5.63
CA GLU A 470 32.68 -6.63 -6.62
C GLU A 470 32.51 -8.06 -6.10
N LEU A 471 33.05 -8.34 -4.91
CA LEU A 471 33.02 -9.67 -4.29
C LEU A 471 31.58 -10.15 -4.02
N ALA A 472 30.69 -9.24 -3.61
CA ALA A 472 29.27 -9.56 -3.45
C ALA A 472 28.59 -9.84 -4.78
N HIS A 473 28.92 -9.08 -5.84
CA HIS A 473 28.38 -9.29 -7.18
C HIS A 473 28.78 -10.65 -7.76
N ASP A 474 30.04 -11.06 -7.57
CA ASP A 474 30.57 -12.36 -8.01
C ASP A 474 29.85 -13.53 -7.33
N ALA A 475 29.33 -13.31 -6.12
CA ALA A 475 28.51 -14.26 -5.38
C ALA A 475 27.00 -14.14 -5.69
N ALA A 476 26.62 -13.44 -6.78
CA ALA A 476 25.24 -13.13 -7.17
C ALA A 476 24.42 -12.34 -6.12
N GLY A 477 25.10 -11.67 -5.18
CA GLY A 477 24.52 -10.81 -4.15
C GLY A 477 24.68 -9.32 -4.46
N ARG A 478 24.25 -8.48 -3.52
CA ARG A 478 24.42 -7.03 -3.55
C ARG A 478 24.95 -6.54 -2.20
N ALA A 479 25.92 -5.63 -2.23
CA ALA A 479 26.47 -5.00 -1.03
C ALA A 479 26.09 -3.52 -0.95
N PHE A 480 25.87 -3.06 0.28
CA PHE A 480 25.41 -1.71 0.56
C PHE A 480 26.08 -1.15 1.81
N LEU A 481 26.51 0.11 1.74
CA LEU A 481 26.86 0.90 2.92
C LEU A 481 25.55 1.36 3.57
N VAL A 482 25.37 1.21 4.87
CA VAL A 482 24.11 1.48 5.57
C VAL A 482 24.30 2.30 6.84
N GLY A 483 23.21 2.82 7.40
CA GLY A 483 23.22 3.36 8.76
C GLY A 483 23.81 4.75 8.94
N GLY A 484 24.46 4.94 10.09
CA GLY A 484 25.08 6.21 10.46
C GLY A 484 26.10 6.68 9.42
N ALA A 485 26.81 5.73 8.79
CA ALA A 485 27.75 6.04 7.72
C ALA A 485 27.12 6.78 6.53
N VAL A 486 25.92 6.36 6.12
CA VAL A 486 25.20 7.02 5.02
C VAL A 486 24.76 8.43 5.43
N ARG A 487 24.21 8.58 6.63
CA ARG A 487 23.84 9.88 7.21
C ARG A 487 25.03 10.84 7.25
N ASP A 488 26.17 10.37 7.73
CA ASP A 488 27.35 11.21 7.96
C ASP A 488 28.03 11.58 6.63
N VAL A 489 28.06 10.69 5.64
CA VAL A 489 28.45 11.03 4.26
C VAL A 489 27.57 12.14 3.69
N LEU A 490 26.25 12.05 3.88
CA LEU A 490 25.29 13.04 3.40
C LEU A 490 25.42 14.40 4.11
N LEU A 491 25.77 14.40 5.39
CA LEU A 491 26.06 15.60 6.18
C LEU A 491 27.47 16.16 5.99
N GLY A 492 28.35 15.44 5.27
CA GLY A 492 29.75 15.83 5.08
C GLY A 492 30.60 15.72 6.35
N ARG A 493 30.23 14.80 7.26
CA ARG A 493 30.97 14.50 8.50
C ARG A 493 31.94 13.33 8.29
N ALA A 494 32.95 13.24 9.14
CA ALA A 494 33.84 12.08 9.17
C ALA A 494 33.05 10.83 9.63
N LEU A 495 33.40 9.67 9.08
CA LEU A 495 32.84 8.40 9.52
C LEU A 495 33.50 7.95 10.81
N GLU A 496 32.68 7.59 11.80
CA GLU A 496 33.13 6.90 13.02
C GLU A 496 33.11 5.39 12.80
N ASP A 497 31.97 4.87 12.34
CA ASP A 497 31.75 3.44 12.07
C ASP A 497 31.34 3.21 10.60
N VAL A 498 31.71 2.05 10.06
CA VAL A 498 31.42 1.66 8.67
C VAL A 498 30.66 0.34 8.67
N ASP A 499 29.36 0.42 8.43
CA ASP A 499 28.48 -0.75 8.34
C ASP A 499 28.19 -1.12 6.88
N VAL A 500 28.54 -2.34 6.49
CA VAL A 500 28.22 -2.93 5.20
C VAL A 500 27.21 -4.06 5.37
N VAL A 501 26.07 -3.95 4.67
CA VAL A 501 25.07 -5.03 4.60
C VAL A 501 25.12 -5.68 3.23
N VAL A 502 25.14 -7.01 3.21
CA VAL A 502 25.08 -7.81 1.98
C VAL A 502 23.80 -8.64 1.92
N GLU A 503 23.16 -8.67 0.75
CA GLU A 503 22.13 -9.64 0.41
C GLU A 503 22.81 -10.94 -0.04
N GLY A 504 23.19 -11.75 0.94
CA GLY A 504 24.03 -12.95 0.79
C GLY A 504 24.70 -13.29 2.12
N ASN A 505 25.75 -14.11 2.10
CA ASN A 505 26.47 -14.47 3.33
C ASN A 505 27.49 -13.39 3.72
N GLY A 506 27.20 -12.61 4.77
CA GLY A 506 28.09 -11.56 5.28
C GLY A 506 29.41 -12.08 5.85
N VAL A 507 29.41 -13.27 6.47
CA VAL A 507 30.63 -13.88 7.01
C VAL A 507 31.57 -14.27 5.87
N GLU A 508 31.03 -14.86 4.80
CA GLU A 508 31.81 -15.21 3.62
C GLU A 508 32.40 -13.97 2.93
N LEU A 509 31.62 -12.88 2.83
CA LEU A 509 32.13 -11.61 2.28
C LEU A 509 33.29 -11.06 3.11
N ALA A 510 33.19 -11.12 4.45
CA ALA A 510 34.25 -10.69 5.35
C ALA A 510 35.54 -11.51 5.17
N GLU A 511 35.45 -12.83 5.04
CA GLU A 511 36.60 -13.70 4.78
C GLU A 511 37.27 -13.42 3.43
N ARG A 512 36.47 -13.16 2.39
CA ARG A 512 36.97 -12.78 1.06
C ARG A 512 37.67 -11.43 1.08
N LEU A 513 37.17 -10.45 1.85
CA LEU A 513 37.83 -9.16 2.03
C LEU A 513 39.17 -9.30 2.74
N VAL A 514 39.25 -10.08 3.82
CA VAL A 514 40.50 -10.39 4.52
C VAL A 514 41.49 -11.11 3.61
N SER A 515 41.02 -12.03 2.76
CA SER A 515 41.86 -12.73 1.79
C SER A 515 42.45 -11.80 0.72
N ARG A 516 41.70 -10.76 0.31
CA ARG A 516 42.13 -9.81 -0.73
C ARG A 516 43.07 -8.72 -0.20
N PHE A 517 42.82 -8.19 1.00
CA PHE A 517 43.55 -7.03 1.55
C PHE A 517 44.48 -7.38 2.72
N GLY A 518 44.43 -8.61 3.22
CA GLY A 518 45.11 -9.00 4.45
C GLY A 518 44.45 -8.40 5.70
N GLY A 519 44.53 -9.09 6.83
CA GLY A 519 43.90 -8.65 8.08
C GLY A 519 43.34 -9.79 8.91
N ARG A 520 42.31 -9.48 9.70
CA ARG A 520 41.59 -10.43 10.55
C ARG A 520 40.09 -10.13 10.52
N SER A 521 39.27 -11.17 10.52
CA SER A 521 37.84 -11.06 10.75
C SER A 521 37.46 -11.78 12.04
N HIS A 522 36.46 -11.26 12.74
CA HIS A 522 35.87 -11.85 13.93
C HIS A 522 34.39 -12.12 13.65
N PRO A 523 34.03 -13.34 13.21
CA PRO A 523 32.65 -13.68 12.92
C PRO A 523 31.83 -13.87 14.19
N HIS A 524 30.60 -13.38 14.17
CA HIS A 524 29.56 -13.56 15.19
C HIS A 524 28.37 -14.29 14.57
N GLU A 525 28.52 -15.62 14.44
CA GLU A 525 27.54 -16.49 13.77
C GLU A 525 26.09 -16.35 14.26
N PRO A 526 25.79 -16.18 15.58
CA PRO A 526 24.40 -16.03 16.05
C PRO A 526 23.66 -14.81 15.48
N PHE A 527 24.39 -13.79 15.01
CA PHE A 527 23.84 -12.55 14.48
C PHE A 527 24.11 -12.37 12.98
N LEU A 528 24.79 -13.33 12.34
CA LEU A 528 25.23 -13.29 10.95
C LEU A 528 26.03 -12.02 10.60
N THR A 529 26.88 -11.58 11.54
CA THR A 529 27.76 -10.41 11.38
C THR A 529 29.23 -10.79 11.54
N ALA A 530 30.14 -9.98 11.00
CA ALA A 530 31.58 -10.14 11.16
C ALA A 530 32.27 -8.78 11.21
N ALA A 531 33.07 -8.54 12.25
CA ALA A 531 33.94 -7.37 12.34
C ALA A 531 35.22 -7.62 11.54
N VAL A 532 35.62 -6.69 10.68
CA VAL A 532 36.78 -6.83 9.79
C VAL A 532 37.80 -5.74 10.08
N HIS A 533 39.04 -6.17 10.35
CA HIS A 533 40.20 -5.31 10.55
C HIS A 533 41.24 -5.61 9.48
N LEU A 534 41.44 -4.68 8.54
CA LEU A 534 42.37 -4.84 7.42
C LEU A 534 43.77 -4.29 7.75
N ALA A 535 44.78 -4.76 7.02
CA ALA A 535 46.19 -4.42 7.23
C ALA A 535 46.49 -2.91 7.15
N ASP A 536 45.74 -2.17 6.33
CA ASP A 536 45.90 -0.72 6.13
C ASP A 536 45.17 0.13 7.19
N GLY A 537 44.71 -0.49 8.28
CA GLY A 537 44.03 0.19 9.39
C GLY A 537 42.53 0.45 9.16
N VAL A 538 41.98 0.01 8.03
CA VAL A 538 40.54 0.09 7.74
C VAL A 538 39.77 -0.90 8.62
N ARG A 539 38.69 -0.41 9.24
CA ARG A 539 37.76 -1.19 10.06
C ARG A 539 36.35 -1.06 9.48
N LEU A 540 35.65 -2.19 9.32
CA LEU A 540 34.25 -2.21 8.95
C LEU A 540 33.53 -3.42 9.55
N ASP A 541 32.22 -3.28 9.75
CA ASP A 541 31.34 -4.37 10.15
C ASP A 541 30.54 -4.85 8.94
N VAL A 542 30.57 -6.16 8.70
CA VAL A 542 29.83 -6.80 7.61
C VAL A 542 28.67 -7.58 8.21
N ALA A 543 27.45 -7.29 7.76
CA ALA A 543 26.24 -7.94 8.21
C ALA A 543 25.46 -8.56 7.04
N THR A 544 24.80 -9.68 7.31
CA THR A 544 23.81 -10.26 6.38
C THR A 544 22.49 -9.50 6.49
N ALA A 545 21.87 -9.15 5.36
CA ALA A 545 20.55 -8.52 5.34
C ALA A 545 19.51 -9.41 6.05
N ARG A 546 18.84 -8.85 7.06
CA ARG A 546 17.98 -9.63 7.96
C ARG A 546 16.64 -8.97 8.29
N THR A 547 15.63 -9.78 8.54
CA THR A 547 14.38 -9.39 9.21
C THR A 547 14.54 -9.71 10.70
N GLU A 548 14.07 -8.81 11.55
CA GLU A 548 14.02 -9.02 13.00
C GLU A 548 12.59 -9.27 13.46
N PHE A 549 12.38 -10.33 14.25
CA PHE A 549 11.12 -10.61 14.92
C PHE A 549 11.26 -10.43 16.43
N TYR A 550 10.41 -9.58 17.03
CA TYR A 550 10.35 -9.37 18.47
C TYR A 550 9.29 -10.29 19.09
N ARG A 551 9.70 -11.27 19.90
CA ARG A 551 8.77 -12.22 20.56
C ARG A 551 7.84 -11.55 21.57
N SER A 552 8.25 -10.43 22.14
CA SER A 552 7.47 -9.59 23.05
C SER A 552 8.07 -8.18 23.13
N PRO A 553 7.28 -7.16 23.50
CA PRO A 553 7.79 -5.80 23.74
C PRO A 553 9.03 -5.82 24.64
N ALA A 554 10.09 -5.10 24.24
CA ALA A 554 11.40 -5.01 24.91
C ALA A 554 12.30 -6.28 24.92
N ALA A 555 11.95 -7.35 24.18
CA ALA A 555 12.81 -8.52 24.01
C ALA A 555 13.92 -8.32 22.97
N LEU A 556 14.99 -9.13 23.04
CA LEU A 556 15.99 -9.20 21.97
C LEU A 556 15.36 -9.80 20.70
N PRO A 557 15.75 -9.31 19.49
CA PRO A 557 15.18 -9.79 18.24
C PRO A 557 15.74 -11.14 17.80
N GLU A 558 14.95 -11.91 17.06
CA GLU A 558 15.40 -13.10 16.32
C GLU A 558 15.64 -12.76 14.85
N VAL A 559 16.63 -13.42 14.21
CA VAL A 559 17.21 -13.01 12.92
C VAL A 559 16.91 -14.04 11.81
N GLU A 560 16.32 -13.59 10.69
CA GLU A 560 16.13 -14.37 9.45
C GLU A 560 16.63 -13.59 8.21
N THR A 561 17.11 -14.26 7.16
CA THR A 561 17.59 -13.60 5.92
C THR A 561 16.47 -12.87 5.17
N SER A 562 16.71 -11.65 4.67
CA SER A 562 15.65 -10.82 4.07
C SER A 562 16.12 -9.83 2.99
N ALA A 563 15.17 -9.19 2.30
CA ALA A 563 15.47 -8.14 1.32
C ALA A 563 15.86 -6.83 2.02
N MET A 564 16.76 -6.03 1.41
CA MET A 564 17.30 -4.78 2.00
C MET A 564 16.25 -3.85 2.64
N ARG A 565 15.05 -3.74 2.05
CA ARG A 565 13.97 -2.90 2.58
C ARG A 565 13.53 -3.33 3.98
N GLN A 566 13.49 -4.63 4.27
CA GLN A 566 13.11 -5.19 5.56
C GLN A 566 14.21 -4.95 6.61
N ASP A 567 15.49 -5.03 6.22
CA ASP A 567 16.61 -4.68 7.09
C ASP A 567 16.64 -3.18 7.45
N LEU A 568 16.31 -2.29 6.50
CA LEU A 568 16.23 -0.87 6.79
C LEU A 568 15.01 -0.53 7.68
N TYR A 569 13.90 -1.25 7.56
CA TYR A 569 12.66 -0.98 8.33
C TYR A 569 12.79 -1.25 9.83
N ARG A 570 13.66 -2.19 10.24
CA ARG A 570 13.88 -2.50 11.66
C ARG A 570 14.72 -1.46 12.41
N ARG A 571 15.29 -0.47 11.71
CA ARG A 571 16.17 0.55 12.31
C ARG A 571 15.39 1.55 13.16
N ASP A 572 16.11 2.41 13.86
CA ASP A 572 15.55 3.34 14.84
C ASP A 572 14.87 4.56 14.19
N PHE A 573 15.58 5.24 13.27
CA PHE A 573 15.14 6.49 12.65
C PHE A 573 15.28 6.49 11.13
N THR A 574 14.43 7.26 10.44
CA THR A 574 14.45 7.45 8.98
C THR A 574 15.83 7.86 8.48
N ILE A 575 16.50 8.77 9.18
CA ILE A 575 17.85 9.26 8.84
C ILE A 575 18.94 8.19 8.95
N ASN A 576 18.70 7.11 9.69
CA ASN A 576 19.62 5.98 9.82
C ASN A 576 19.17 4.77 8.97
N ALA A 577 18.03 4.89 8.28
CA ALA A 577 17.40 3.83 7.49
C ALA A 577 17.57 4.06 5.98
N MET A 578 18.77 4.48 5.58
CA MET A 578 19.19 4.64 4.19
C MET A 578 20.36 3.73 3.87
N ALA A 579 20.54 3.43 2.59
CA ALA A 579 21.62 2.60 2.08
C ALA A 579 22.26 3.23 0.83
N ILE A 580 23.55 3.01 0.59
CA ILE A 580 24.25 3.36 -0.65
C ILE A 580 24.72 2.06 -1.29
N ASN A 581 24.32 1.83 -2.54
CA ASN A 581 24.71 0.64 -3.29
C ASN A 581 26.22 0.67 -3.62
N LEU A 582 26.91 -0.44 -3.35
CA LEU A 582 28.34 -0.62 -3.62
C LEU A 582 28.60 -1.50 -4.86
N THR A 583 27.56 -2.13 -5.41
CA THR A 583 27.68 -3.09 -6.52
C THR A 583 28.17 -2.40 -7.80
N PRO A 584 29.02 -3.05 -8.63
CA PRO A 584 29.44 -2.53 -9.93
C PRO A 584 28.25 -2.10 -10.81
N GLY A 585 28.40 -0.98 -11.51
CA GLY A 585 27.34 -0.39 -12.35
C GLY A 585 26.27 0.41 -11.61
N ARG A 586 26.20 0.30 -10.27
CA ARG A 586 25.27 1.04 -9.39
C ARG A 586 25.97 1.70 -8.20
N PHE A 587 27.30 1.71 -8.19
CA PHE A 587 28.09 2.28 -7.10
C PHE A 587 27.72 3.75 -6.85
N GLY A 588 27.28 4.07 -5.64
CA GLY A 588 26.86 5.41 -5.25
C GLY A 588 25.35 5.70 -5.40
N GLU A 589 24.54 4.73 -5.81
CA GLU A 589 23.07 4.85 -5.81
C GLU A 589 22.53 4.87 -4.37
N LEU A 590 21.98 6.01 -3.94
CA LEU A 590 21.28 6.14 -2.65
C LEU A 590 19.92 5.45 -2.72
N VAL A 591 19.67 4.57 -1.77
CA VAL A 591 18.41 3.85 -1.54
C VAL A 591 17.80 4.39 -0.26
N ASP A 592 16.69 5.12 -0.40
CA ASP A 592 15.90 5.68 0.70
C ASP A 592 14.42 5.32 0.50
N PHE A 593 13.89 4.45 1.37
CA PHE A 593 12.49 4.03 1.35
C PHE A 593 11.61 4.83 2.32
N PHE A 594 12.22 5.53 3.28
CA PHE A 594 11.53 6.07 4.45
C PHE A 594 11.65 7.60 4.58
N GLY A 595 12.23 8.26 3.57
CA GLY A 595 12.36 9.71 3.52
C GLY A 595 13.46 10.24 4.42
N GLY A 596 14.46 9.42 4.75
CA GLY A 596 15.60 9.80 5.58
C GLY A 596 16.37 11.01 5.03
N ARG A 597 16.51 11.13 3.70
CA ARG A 597 17.17 12.29 3.07
C ARG A 597 16.42 13.58 3.34
N ARG A 598 15.10 13.56 3.22
CA ARG A 598 14.24 14.73 3.46
C ARG A 598 14.25 15.13 4.92
N ASP A 599 14.25 14.15 5.82
CA ASP A 599 14.34 14.40 7.26
C ASP A 599 15.73 14.94 7.65
N LEU A 600 16.81 14.52 6.98
CA LEU A 600 18.13 15.13 7.09
C LEU A 600 18.13 16.60 6.66
N GLU A 601 17.55 16.91 5.49
CA GLU A 601 17.43 18.28 4.98
C GLU A 601 16.62 19.19 5.93
N ARG A 602 15.58 18.63 6.56
CA ARG A 602 14.73 19.33 7.54
C ARG A 602 15.27 19.32 8.97
N ARG A 603 16.39 18.63 9.23
CA ARG A 603 16.95 18.42 10.58
C ARG A 603 15.94 17.82 11.56
N GLN A 604 15.21 16.80 11.12
CA GLN A 604 14.16 16.13 11.91
C GLN A 604 14.52 14.68 12.24
N LEU A 605 14.22 14.26 13.47
CA LEU A 605 14.29 12.85 13.89
C LEU A 605 12.90 12.21 13.87
N ARG A 606 12.74 11.24 12.99
CA ARG A 606 11.49 10.51 12.74
C ARG A 606 11.70 9.01 12.87
N VAL A 607 10.80 8.33 13.58
CA VAL A 607 10.78 6.86 13.66
C VAL A 607 10.12 6.25 12.43
N LEU A 608 10.48 5.00 12.11
CA LEU A 608 10.02 4.30 10.90
C LEU A 608 8.57 3.82 10.96
N HIS A 609 8.05 3.56 12.16
CA HIS A 609 6.67 3.10 12.35
C HIS A 609 6.14 3.43 13.75
N SER A 610 4.81 3.39 13.90
CA SER A 610 4.10 3.74 15.14
C SER A 610 4.44 2.81 16.32
N LEU A 611 4.82 1.57 16.05
CA LEU A 611 5.19 0.59 17.08
C LEU A 611 6.66 0.67 17.53
N SER A 612 7.47 1.57 16.93
CA SER A 612 8.94 1.61 17.14
C SER A 612 9.35 1.65 18.62
N PHE A 613 8.68 2.46 19.44
CA PHE A 613 8.96 2.57 20.87
C PHE A 613 8.32 1.48 21.73
N LEU A 614 7.33 0.77 21.21
CA LEU A 614 6.74 -0.39 21.88
C LEU A 614 7.62 -1.63 21.68
N ASP A 615 8.21 -1.76 20.49
CA ASP A 615 9.16 -2.84 20.17
C ASP A 615 10.46 -2.67 20.97
N ASP A 616 11.02 -1.45 20.96
CA ASP A 616 12.22 -1.12 21.73
C ASP A 616 12.15 0.28 22.37
N PRO A 617 11.85 0.37 23.69
CA PRO A 617 11.70 1.66 24.34
C PRO A 617 13.02 2.43 24.50
N THR A 618 14.20 1.80 24.36
CA THR A 618 15.48 2.55 24.42
C THR A 618 15.63 3.55 23.28
N ARG A 619 14.90 3.36 22.17
CA ARG A 619 14.84 4.31 21.05
C ARG A 619 14.39 5.70 21.50
N ALA A 620 13.62 5.84 22.57
CA ALA A 620 13.26 7.17 23.09
C ALA A 620 14.47 7.92 23.66
N ILE A 621 15.38 7.21 24.33
CA ILE A 621 16.63 7.77 24.86
C ILE A 621 17.58 8.10 23.71
N ARG A 622 17.72 7.17 22.75
CA ARG A 622 18.48 7.39 21.51
C ARG A 622 17.96 8.58 20.71
N ALA A 623 16.64 8.79 20.66
CA ALA A 623 16.05 9.93 19.95
C ALA A 623 16.53 11.25 20.53
N VAL A 624 16.56 11.37 21.86
CA VAL A 624 17.09 12.55 22.54
C VAL A 624 18.59 12.67 22.30
N ARG A 625 19.34 11.57 22.42
CA ARG A 625 20.79 11.56 22.15
C ARG A 625 21.13 12.08 20.77
N PHE A 626 20.50 11.52 19.72
CA PHE A 626 20.73 11.96 18.36
C PHE A 626 20.23 13.38 18.10
N ALA A 627 19.14 13.81 18.75
CA ALA A 627 18.63 15.18 18.61
C ALA A 627 19.69 16.17 19.09
N THR A 628 20.25 15.92 20.27
CA THR A 628 21.30 16.75 20.87
C THR A 628 22.59 16.70 20.07
N ARG A 629 23.12 15.51 19.76
CA ARG A 629 24.37 15.33 18.98
C ARG A 629 24.34 15.98 17.60
N LEU A 630 23.22 15.85 16.89
CA LEU A 630 23.09 16.34 15.51
C LEU A 630 22.57 17.78 15.44
N GLY A 631 22.05 18.33 16.54
CA GLY A 631 21.32 19.61 16.56
C GLY A 631 20.00 19.52 15.79
N PHE A 632 19.30 18.39 15.90
CA PHE A 632 18.06 18.08 15.20
C PHE A 632 16.86 18.18 16.16
N GLU A 633 15.68 18.38 15.61
CA GLU A 633 14.44 18.36 16.38
C GLU A 633 13.73 17.00 16.24
N ILE A 634 13.20 16.47 17.35
CA ILE A 634 12.35 15.27 17.30
C ILE A 634 11.02 15.65 16.66
N ALA A 635 10.63 14.97 15.58
CA ALA A 635 9.39 15.27 14.86
C ALA A 635 8.16 15.17 15.80
N ALA A 636 7.14 15.98 15.56
CA ALA A 636 5.96 16.08 16.43
C ALA A 636 5.26 14.73 16.63
N GLU A 637 5.16 13.93 15.57
CA GLU A 637 4.60 12.57 15.61
C GLU A 637 5.46 11.66 16.49
N THR A 638 6.78 11.69 16.32
CA THR A 638 7.72 10.91 17.14
C THR A 638 7.59 11.27 18.62
N ARG A 639 7.51 12.56 18.96
CA ARG A 639 7.29 13.03 20.34
C ARG A 639 5.99 12.51 20.93
N HIS A 640 4.91 12.47 20.13
CA HIS A 640 3.65 11.89 20.55
C HIS A 640 3.76 10.39 20.82
N LEU A 641 4.41 9.63 19.93
CA LEU A 641 4.61 8.18 20.10
C LEU A 641 5.44 7.84 21.35
N VAL A 642 6.46 8.63 21.68
CA VAL A 642 7.21 8.48 22.93
C VAL A 642 6.29 8.64 24.15
N ARG A 643 5.44 9.67 24.17
CA ARG A 643 4.48 9.89 25.26
C ARG A 643 3.49 8.74 25.40
N VAL A 644 3.02 8.18 24.29
CA VAL A 644 2.14 6.99 24.30
C VAL A 644 2.87 5.79 24.91
N ALA A 645 4.11 5.52 24.50
CA ALA A 645 4.91 4.42 25.07
C ALA A 645 5.12 4.58 26.59
N VAL A 646 5.35 5.82 27.06
CA VAL A 646 5.43 6.13 28.50
C VAL A 646 4.13 5.77 29.22
N LEU A 647 2.97 6.16 28.68
CA LEU A 647 1.65 5.87 29.27
C LEU A 647 1.32 4.37 29.31
N GLU A 648 1.73 3.61 28.29
CA GLU A 648 1.56 2.15 28.23
C GLU A 648 2.51 1.39 29.17
N GLY A 649 3.44 2.09 29.84
CA GLY A 649 4.33 1.50 30.83
C GLY A 649 5.36 0.52 30.25
N VAL A 650 5.67 0.60 28.95
CA VAL A 650 6.59 -0.37 28.31
C VAL A 650 8.02 -0.26 28.82
N PHE A 651 8.43 0.93 29.29
CA PHE A 651 9.74 1.16 29.91
C PHE A 651 9.96 0.36 31.20
N ALA A 652 8.89 -0.05 31.91
CA ALA A 652 9.01 -0.91 33.08
C ALA A 652 9.45 -2.35 32.74
N ARG A 653 9.44 -2.72 31.46
CA ARG A 653 9.85 -4.04 30.96
C ARG A 653 11.30 -4.08 30.49
N LEU A 654 12.00 -2.94 30.48
CA LEU A 654 13.40 -2.85 30.08
C LEU A 654 14.33 -3.39 31.18
N SER A 655 15.34 -4.16 30.76
CA SER A 655 16.41 -4.57 31.67
C SER A 655 17.22 -3.36 32.14
N GLY A 656 17.59 -3.31 33.43
CA GLY A 656 18.36 -2.19 34.00
C GLY A 656 19.74 -1.97 33.36
N GLU A 657 20.35 -3.01 32.79
CA GLU A 657 21.62 -2.93 32.07
C GLU A 657 21.51 -2.12 30.78
N ARG A 658 20.62 -2.51 29.86
CA ARG A 658 20.37 -1.76 28.61
C ARG A 658 19.98 -0.30 28.87
N LEU A 659 19.21 -0.06 29.92
CA LEU A 659 18.83 1.30 30.30
C LEU A 659 20.04 2.13 30.75
N ARG A 660 20.93 1.53 31.57
CA ARG A 660 22.16 2.19 32.03
C ARG A 660 23.08 2.54 30.86
N ASP A 661 23.29 1.60 29.93
CA ASP A 661 24.22 1.81 28.81
C ASP A 661 23.76 2.97 27.91
N GLU A 662 22.46 3.05 27.63
CA GLU A 662 21.87 4.14 26.83
C GLU A 662 21.95 5.51 27.54
N ILE A 663 21.87 5.53 28.88
CA ILE A 663 22.05 6.75 29.68
C ILE A 663 23.52 7.16 29.73
N ALA A 664 24.45 6.20 29.83
CA ALA A 664 25.88 6.48 29.81
C ALA A 664 26.26 7.13 28.48
N GLU A 665 25.84 6.54 27.35
CA GLU A 665 26.04 7.10 26.02
C GLU A 665 25.39 8.49 25.87
N LEU A 666 24.24 8.74 26.51
CA LEU A 666 23.60 10.06 26.50
C LEU A 666 24.47 11.13 27.18
N PHE A 667 25.17 10.79 28.27
CA PHE A 667 26.00 11.74 29.01
C PHE A 667 27.35 12.01 28.37
N GLU A 668 27.85 11.11 27.53
CA GLU A 668 29.11 11.28 26.81
C GLU A 668 29.02 12.27 25.63
N GLU A 669 27.81 12.59 25.14
CA GLU A 669 27.57 13.40 23.92
C GLU A 669 27.65 14.94 24.13
N GLY A 670 28.16 15.40 25.29
CA GLY A 670 28.59 16.79 25.49
C GLY A 670 27.54 17.83 25.90
N HIS A 671 26.24 17.47 25.98
CA HIS A 671 25.17 18.38 26.43
C HIS A 671 24.12 17.67 27.33
N PRO A 672 24.53 17.16 28.51
CA PRO A 672 23.70 16.32 29.36
C PRO A 672 22.46 17.04 29.90
N VAL A 673 22.55 18.35 30.15
CA VAL A 673 21.45 19.10 30.77
C VAL A 673 20.29 19.31 29.79
N GLU A 674 20.60 19.63 28.53
CA GLU A 674 19.61 19.77 27.47
C GLU A 674 18.92 18.43 27.17
N ALA A 675 19.71 17.35 27.11
CA ALA A 675 19.21 16.00 26.92
C ALA A 675 18.23 15.58 28.04
N LEU A 676 18.59 15.80 29.31
CA LEU A 676 17.70 15.49 30.44
C LEU A 676 16.44 16.38 30.44
N ALA A 677 16.55 17.63 29.99
CA ALA A 677 15.40 18.51 29.83
C ALA A 677 14.41 17.98 28.78
N GLU A 678 14.90 17.52 27.64
CA GLU A 678 14.06 16.94 26.58
C GLU A 678 13.42 15.63 27.04
N LEU A 679 14.17 14.75 27.75
CA LEU A 679 13.61 13.55 28.36
C LEU A 679 12.49 13.87 29.35
N ALA A 680 12.61 14.95 30.12
CA ALA A 680 11.56 15.42 31.02
C ALA A 680 10.35 15.94 30.25
N GLY A 681 10.56 16.71 29.18
CA GLY A 681 9.48 17.19 28.29
C GLY A 681 8.70 16.08 27.59
N LEU A 682 9.34 14.93 27.35
CA LEU A 682 8.73 13.73 26.78
C LEU A 682 8.06 12.82 27.82
N GLY A 683 8.21 13.12 29.12
CA GLY A 683 7.71 12.28 30.21
C GLY A 683 8.53 11.01 30.46
N VAL A 684 9.69 10.86 29.81
CA VAL A 684 10.58 9.69 29.94
C VAL A 684 11.43 9.79 31.22
N PHE A 685 11.87 11.00 31.58
CA PHE A 685 12.70 11.25 32.78
C PHE A 685 12.18 10.59 34.07
N PRO A 686 10.91 10.76 34.49
CA PRO A 686 10.42 10.17 35.75
C PRO A 686 10.35 8.64 35.72
N VAL A 687 10.29 8.04 34.53
CA VAL A 687 10.27 6.58 34.36
C VAL A 687 11.68 6.00 34.42
N VAL A 688 12.66 6.75 33.91
CA VAL A 688 14.08 6.37 33.91
C VAL A 688 14.73 6.64 35.27
N PHE A 689 14.39 7.75 35.92
CA PHE A 689 14.92 8.16 37.22
C PHE A 689 13.79 8.22 38.27
N PRO A 690 13.25 7.07 38.71
CA PRO A 690 12.15 7.04 39.65
C PRO A 690 12.56 7.68 40.99
N GLY A 691 11.73 8.60 41.50
CA GLY A 691 11.98 9.33 42.74
C GLY A 691 12.83 10.59 42.60
N VAL A 692 13.33 10.89 41.39
CA VAL A 692 14.06 12.14 41.11
C VAL A 692 13.13 13.11 40.39
N ALA A 693 13.03 14.35 40.90
CA ALA A 693 12.22 15.39 40.27
C ALA A 693 13.08 16.28 39.37
N TRP A 694 12.66 16.45 38.11
CA TRP A 694 13.27 17.43 37.21
C TRP A 694 12.83 18.86 37.60
N GLY A 695 13.67 19.56 38.36
CA GLY A 695 13.38 20.89 38.91
C GLY A 695 14.52 21.90 38.71
N LEU A 696 14.29 23.15 39.14
CA LEU A 696 15.30 24.22 39.06
C LEU A 696 16.58 23.89 39.82
N ALA A 697 16.46 23.24 40.99
CA ALA A 697 17.61 22.84 41.81
C ALA A 697 18.52 21.84 41.10
N LEU A 698 17.94 20.78 40.51
CA LEU A 698 18.71 19.77 39.78
C LEU A 698 19.34 20.36 38.51
N ARG A 699 18.61 21.22 37.78
CA ARG A 699 19.16 21.93 36.61
C ARG A 699 20.33 22.81 36.97
N GLY A 700 20.22 23.61 38.03
CA GLY A 700 21.31 24.46 38.52
C GLY A 700 22.54 23.65 38.92
N PHE A 701 22.35 22.56 39.68
CA PHE A 701 23.43 21.66 40.06
C PHE A 701 24.16 21.06 38.85
N LEU A 702 23.42 20.60 37.83
CA LEU A 702 24.04 20.02 36.65
C LEU A 702 24.82 21.06 35.81
N HIS A 703 24.33 22.31 35.71
CA HIS A 703 25.09 23.40 35.10
C HIS A 703 26.38 23.72 35.87
N GLU A 704 26.36 23.67 37.20
CA GLU A 704 27.56 23.83 38.02
C GLU A 704 28.56 22.71 37.77
N VAL A 705 28.10 21.45 37.73
CA VAL A 705 28.96 20.28 37.40
C VAL A 705 29.57 20.42 36.00
N GLU A 706 28.78 20.79 35.00
CA GLU A 706 29.25 21.00 33.62
C GLU A 706 30.28 22.13 33.54
N SER A 707 30.07 23.20 34.29
CA SER A 707 31.03 24.32 34.40
C SER A 707 32.35 23.88 35.04
N VAL A 708 32.30 23.05 36.09
CA VAL A 708 33.49 22.50 36.77
C VAL A 708 34.24 21.51 35.88
N LEU A 709 33.54 20.61 35.18
CA LEU A 709 34.15 19.65 34.25
C LEU A 709 34.82 20.36 33.07
N SER A 710 34.16 21.38 32.51
CA SER A 710 34.74 22.23 31.46
C SER A 710 36.01 22.93 31.94
N TRP A 711 36.02 23.43 33.18
CA TRP A 711 37.20 24.03 33.81
C TRP A 711 38.34 23.03 34.02
N SER A 712 38.02 21.81 34.48
CA SER A 712 39.00 20.74 34.70
C SER A 712 39.66 20.28 33.40
N GLN A 713 38.90 20.15 32.31
CA GLN A 713 39.42 19.81 30.99
C GLN A 713 40.35 20.90 30.46
N LEU A 714 40.02 22.17 30.71
CA LEU A 714 40.90 23.30 30.36
C LEU A 714 42.21 23.28 31.17
N GLU A 715 42.17 23.00 32.48
CA GLU A 715 43.39 22.89 33.30
C GLU A 715 44.33 21.76 32.86
N GLU A 716 43.81 20.61 32.43
CA GLU A 716 44.63 19.50 31.90
C GLU A 716 45.36 19.90 30.60
N VAL A 717 44.71 20.70 29.73
CA VAL A 717 45.32 21.24 28.51
C VAL A 717 46.42 22.27 28.80
N TYR A 718 46.38 22.96 29.96
CA TYR A 718 47.40 23.92 30.38
C TYR A 718 48.54 23.30 31.23
N ARG A 719 48.40 22.05 31.68
CA ARG A 719 49.43 21.33 32.46
C ARG A 719 50.22 20.28 31.66
N GLY A 720 49.80 19.94 30.44
CA GLY A 720 50.58 19.17 29.46
C GLY A 720 51.35 20.08 28.52
#